data_AF-A0A1C4N2J3-F1
#
_entry.id   AF-A0A1C4N2J3-F1
#
_cell.length_a   1.000
_cell.length_b   1.000
_cell.length_c   1.000
_cell.angle_alpha   90.00
_cell.angle_beta   90.00
_cell.angle_gamma   90.00
#
_symmetry.space_group_name_H-M   'P 1'
#
loop_
_entity.id
_entity.type
_entity.pdbx_description
1 polymer ?
#
loop_
_entity_poly.entity_id
_entity_poly.type
_entity_poly.pdbx_seq_one_letter_code
_entity_poly.pdbx_strand_id
1 'polypeptide(L)'
;MVSGDEDAVTALADEFAALGRKTRRLRVSHAFHSLHMDAMLKDFEQVTRSVSYTSPKLPLVSNLTGEPATDDQVCDPGYWVEHVRRAVRFGDGVRTLAGRGATRYLELGPDGVLCSLAQDTLDVLADENRPAPAVVPALRTGRDEERSLIAAVARLHAAGQSVDWPALLDGTGARRVDLPTYPFRTQRFWPDEAPAASAAQTTSDAGDAAFWAAVQDEKFDSLAGELGVDGDALERVLPALRDWRRKHGDQSTVDGWRQRIAWRPLNRATTGTPAGSWLAVVPADHADHPWTGSVLSALGTGARVLTVTGQDRAALAAEIREHLAQAGPLTGVVSLLALAGQDGPTAGAAAGLTGGVPTGAALTATLLQALGDARTDAPLWCLTRAAAAVSPADTVDAPLQAAVHGLGRVAALEYPQRWGGTIDLPRALDERTAERLAAVLADPEGEDQLAVRPGAVFGRRLAAVRPGTPQDWQPTGTVLITGGTGALGARTARRLAGAGARRLLLLSRSGPDAEGAAELAADLRALGAEPVVAACDTADRDQLAAVLAAIPDDAPLTGVIHTAGVLDDGVVDGLTPDRFATVFRAKVASALLLDELTRGHDLEVFALFSSASAAVGNPGQGTYAAANAVLDALAERRRAEGLPATSVAYGAWGGEGMADGVRAAALARRTGIRPLDPDLAVLALRQVVTGTDPVAVVADVDPERFVRAFTSVRPSSLLAEMPAHAALTAAPTGDTGPSATGLRERLARLPEGRRAPSVLTLVRERAAEVLGHTGTDQVGPDKAFRDLGFDSLGAVELRNQLGAATGLTLSATLVFDHPTPAALAGHILGQLLPDGAGAPAGGDEERAVRAALAAVPMDRLRESGLLDRLLELAGQHPASGDQDTAATDGDDDASDASIDAMEIDDLVQAALNGNPDHERD
;
A
#
# COMPACT_ATOMS: atom_id res chain seq x y z
N MET A 1 -8.96 -43.02 -5.76
CA MET A 1 -10.00 -42.25 -6.47
C MET A 1 -11.03 -43.23 -6.98
N VAL A 2 -12.31 -42.86 -7.03
CA VAL A 2 -13.40 -43.70 -7.54
C VAL A 2 -14.23 -42.88 -8.53
N SER A 3 -14.56 -43.47 -9.68
CA SER A 3 -15.36 -42.85 -10.75
C SER A 3 -16.35 -43.87 -11.31
N GLY A 4 -17.52 -43.40 -11.72
CA GLY A 4 -18.63 -44.25 -12.16
C GLY A 4 -19.95 -43.49 -12.09
N ASP A 5 -21.05 -44.24 -11.98
CA ASP A 5 -22.38 -43.67 -11.79
C ASP A 5 -22.43 -42.79 -10.54
N GLU A 6 -23.01 -41.61 -10.67
CA GLU A 6 -23.00 -40.58 -9.62
C GLU A 6 -23.58 -41.09 -8.30
N ASP A 7 -24.71 -41.80 -8.36
CA ASP A 7 -25.38 -42.33 -7.18
C ASP A 7 -24.50 -43.36 -6.45
N ALA A 8 -23.82 -44.23 -7.19
CA ALA A 8 -22.95 -45.25 -6.62
C ALA A 8 -21.69 -44.65 -5.97
N VAL A 9 -21.07 -43.66 -6.62
CA VAL A 9 -19.89 -42.97 -6.09
C VAL A 9 -20.25 -42.12 -4.86
N THR A 10 -21.42 -41.49 -4.86
CA THR A 10 -21.91 -40.68 -3.73
C THR A 10 -22.22 -41.57 -2.53
N ALA A 11 -22.92 -42.70 -2.72
CA ALA A 11 -23.18 -43.66 -1.65
C ALA A 11 -21.87 -44.18 -1.00
N LEU A 12 -20.86 -44.48 -1.81
CA LEU A 12 -19.55 -44.88 -1.30
C LEU A 12 -18.85 -43.73 -0.53
N ALA A 13 -18.94 -42.50 -1.02
CA ALA A 13 -18.37 -41.34 -0.35
C ALA A 13 -19.02 -41.10 1.03
N ASP A 14 -20.33 -41.29 1.14
CA ASP A 14 -21.07 -41.18 2.39
C ASP A 14 -20.68 -42.27 3.39
N GLU A 15 -20.47 -43.51 2.93
CA GLU A 15 -19.97 -44.61 3.76
C GLU A 15 -18.58 -44.30 4.33
N PHE A 16 -17.65 -43.80 3.51
CA PHE A 16 -16.33 -43.40 3.99
C PHE A 16 -16.39 -42.20 4.95
N ALA A 17 -17.30 -41.25 4.73
CA ALA A 17 -17.53 -40.14 5.64
C ALA A 17 -18.05 -40.63 7.00
N ALA A 18 -18.97 -41.61 7.01
CA ALA A 18 -19.48 -42.24 8.23
C ALA A 18 -18.37 -42.98 9.02
N LEU A 19 -17.36 -43.50 8.33
CA LEU A 19 -16.14 -44.09 8.93
C LEU A 19 -15.10 -43.03 9.39
N GLY A 20 -15.46 -41.74 9.39
CA GLY A 20 -14.59 -40.64 9.80
C GLY A 20 -13.47 -40.33 8.80
N ARG A 21 -13.58 -40.76 7.54
CA ARG A 21 -12.59 -40.48 6.49
C ARG A 21 -13.01 -39.25 5.69
N LYS A 22 -12.04 -38.38 5.37
CA LYS A 22 -12.29 -37.21 4.51
C LYS A 22 -12.56 -37.66 3.07
N THR A 23 -13.66 -37.20 2.50
CA THR A 23 -14.00 -37.41 1.08
C THR A 23 -14.09 -36.07 0.35
N ARG A 24 -13.78 -36.06 -0.95
CA ARG A 24 -13.82 -34.86 -1.79
C ARG A 24 -14.33 -35.21 -3.18
N ARG A 25 -15.44 -34.59 -3.60
CA ARG A 25 -15.95 -34.70 -4.97
C ARG A 25 -15.08 -33.87 -5.91
N LEU A 26 -14.65 -34.46 -7.02
CA LEU A 26 -13.83 -33.80 -8.03
C LEU A 26 -14.72 -33.13 -9.08
N ARG A 27 -14.40 -31.89 -9.44
CA ARG A 27 -15.10 -31.13 -10.50
C ARG A 27 -14.52 -31.52 -11.86
N VAL A 28 -14.96 -32.66 -12.39
CA VAL A 28 -14.58 -33.15 -13.71
C VAL A 28 -15.82 -33.31 -14.57
N SER A 29 -15.67 -33.13 -15.88
CA SER A 29 -16.77 -33.20 -16.84
C SER A 29 -17.24 -34.63 -17.12
N HIS A 30 -16.40 -35.64 -16.86
CA HIS A 30 -16.66 -37.05 -17.16
C HIS A 30 -16.07 -37.97 -16.09
N ALA A 31 -16.65 -39.17 -15.95
CA ALA A 31 -16.14 -40.24 -15.09
C ALA A 31 -15.01 -41.01 -15.80
N PHE A 32 -13.83 -40.38 -15.95
CA PHE A 32 -12.64 -40.99 -16.55
C PHE A 32 -12.22 -42.28 -15.84
N HIS A 33 -11.58 -43.19 -16.58
CA HIS A 33 -11.17 -44.53 -16.09
C HIS A 33 -12.33 -45.42 -15.58
N SER A 34 -13.53 -45.24 -16.13
CA SER A 34 -14.74 -46.03 -15.84
C SER A 34 -15.48 -46.44 -17.11
N LEU A 35 -16.56 -47.22 -16.96
CA LEU A 35 -17.47 -47.64 -18.06
C LEU A 35 -17.97 -46.45 -18.89
N HIS A 36 -18.05 -45.25 -18.31
CA HIS A 36 -18.48 -44.05 -19.02
C HIS A 36 -17.54 -43.60 -20.15
N MET A 37 -16.34 -44.18 -20.24
CA MET A 37 -15.44 -43.91 -21.38
C MET A 37 -15.80 -44.72 -22.63
N ASP A 38 -16.63 -45.77 -22.52
CA ASP A 38 -16.92 -46.69 -23.64
C ASP A 38 -17.47 -45.96 -24.89
N ALA A 39 -18.25 -44.89 -24.69
CA ALA A 39 -18.85 -44.11 -25.76
C ALA A 39 -17.82 -43.39 -26.66
N MET A 40 -16.63 -43.05 -26.14
CA MET A 40 -15.59 -42.33 -26.90
C MET A 40 -14.45 -43.23 -27.40
N LEU A 41 -14.40 -44.51 -26.98
CA LEU A 41 -13.24 -45.37 -27.29
C LEU A 41 -13.02 -45.58 -28.77
N LYS A 42 -14.10 -45.68 -29.58
CA LYS A 42 -13.99 -45.88 -31.02
C LYS A 42 -13.34 -44.68 -31.72
N ASP A 43 -13.72 -43.47 -31.34
CA ASP A 43 -13.17 -42.25 -31.94
C ASP A 43 -11.74 -42.03 -31.44
N PHE A 44 -11.48 -42.31 -30.16
CA PHE A 44 -10.13 -42.27 -29.60
C PHE A 44 -9.20 -43.30 -30.26
N GLU A 45 -9.68 -44.50 -30.57
CA GLU A 45 -8.91 -45.53 -31.28
C GLU A 45 -8.48 -45.09 -32.68
N GLN A 46 -9.33 -44.34 -33.39
CA GLN A 46 -8.94 -43.77 -34.70
C GLN A 46 -7.76 -42.81 -34.54
N VAL A 47 -7.78 -41.99 -33.48
CA VAL A 47 -6.68 -41.07 -33.17
C VAL A 47 -5.43 -41.84 -32.78
N THR A 48 -5.50 -42.82 -31.88
CA THR A 48 -4.33 -43.58 -31.45
C THR A 48 -3.68 -44.34 -32.61
N ARG A 49 -4.45 -44.84 -33.57
CA ARG A 49 -3.91 -45.48 -34.80
C ARG A 49 -3.26 -44.50 -35.79
N SER A 50 -3.55 -43.20 -35.69
CA SER A 50 -2.92 -42.17 -36.53
C SER A 50 -1.52 -41.76 -36.04
N VAL A 51 -1.18 -42.09 -34.79
CA VAL A 51 0.11 -41.75 -34.18
C VAL A 51 1.15 -42.81 -34.55
N SER A 52 2.37 -42.36 -34.84
CA SER A 52 3.52 -43.25 -35.03
C SER A 52 4.16 -43.56 -33.68
N TYR A 53 4.28 -44.85 -33.34
CA TYR A 53 4.90 -45.30 -32.11
C TYR A 53 6.35 -45.73 -32.34
N THR A 54 7.17 -45.60 -31.29
CA THR A 54 8.56 -46.05 -31.29
C THR A 54 8.86 -46.64 -29.93
N SER A 55 9.66 -47.71 -29.89
CA SER A 55 10.09 -48.33 -28.63
C SER A 55 10.63 -47.28 -27.65
N PRO A 56 10.21 -47.35 -26.37
CA PRO A 56 10.61 -46.38 -25.37
C PRO A 56 12.11 -46.48 -25.11
N LYS A 57 12.80 -45.34 -25.11
CA LYS A 57 14.24 -45.27 -24.80
C LYS A 57 14.53 -45.39 -23.30
N LEU A 58 13.53 -45.17 -22.47
CA LEU A 58 13.59 -45.29 -21.01
C LEU A 58 12.64 -46.41 -20.56
N PRO A 59 13.06 -47.28 -19.64
CA PRO A 59 12.17 -48.29 -19.06
C PRO A 59 10.92 -47.63 -18.46
N LEU A 60 9.75 -48.13 -18.84
CA LEU A 60 8.45 -47.62 -18.39
C LEU A 60 7.77 -48.66 -17.51
N VAL A 61 7.15 -48.23 -16.41
CA VAL A 61 6.20 -49.04 -15.64
C VAL A 61 4.80 -48.62 -16.06
N SER A 62 4.01 -49.58 -16.53
CA SER A 62 2.68 -49.33 -17.06
C SER A 62 1.73 -48.99 -15.92
N ASN A 63 1.11 -47.83 -16.01
CA ASN A 63 0.05 -47.40 -15.09
C ASN A 63 -1.25 -48.21 -15.25
N LEU A 64 -1.33 -49.07 -16.26
CA LEU A 64 -2.45 -49.99 -16.45
C LEU A 64 -2.26 -51.31 -15.67
N THR A 65 -1.04 -51.85 -15.70
CA THR A 65 -0.73 -53.16 -15.12
C THR A 65 -0.07 -53.06 -13.75
N GLY A 66 0.61 -51.95 -13.46
CA GLY A 66 1.51 -51.79 -12.31
C GLY A 66 2.87 -52.45 -12.53
N GLU A 67 3.10 -53.03 -13.70
CA GLU A 67 4.27 -53.83 -14.05
C GLU A 67 5.10 -53.15 -15.16
N PRO A 68 6.37 -53.53 -15.32
CA PRO A 68 7.23 -53.05 -16.40
C PRO A 68 6.59 -53.31 -17.76
N ALA A 69 6.43 -52.26 -18.56
CA ALA A 69 5.82 -52.35 -19.86
C ALA A 69 6.79 -52.96 -20.89
N THR A 70 6.27 -53.74 -21.83
CA THR A 70 7.05 -54.20 -23.00
C THR A 70 6.91 -53.20 -24.15
N ASP A 71 7.90 -53.19 -25.04
CA ASP A 71 7.89 -52.35 -26.25
C ASP A 71 6.63 -52.59 -27.10
N ASP A 72 6.29 -53.87 -27.32
CA ASP A 72 5.11 -54.27 -28.10
C ASP A 72 3.81 -53.74 -27.46
N GLN A 73 3.74 -53.74 -26.13
CA GLN A 73 2.56 -53.28 -25.40
C GLN A 73 2.35 -51.77 -25.59
N VAL A 74 3.39 -50.94 -25.43
CA VAL A 74 3.22 -49.47 -25.47
C VAL A 74 3.18 -48.91 -26.90
N CYS A 75 3.70 -49.68 -27.87
CA CYS A 75 3.61 -49.36 -29.29
C CYS A 75 2.28 -49.81 -29.92
N ASP A 76 1.45 -50.55 -29.21
CA ASP A 76 0.11 -50.93 -29.67
C ASP A 76 -0.89 -49.78 -29.39
N PRO A 77 -1.56 -49.23 -30.42
CA PRO A 77 -2.66 -48.29 -30.22
C PRO A 77 -3.75 -48.80 -29.26
N GLY A 78 -3.99 -50.11 -29.23
CA GLY A 78 -4.98 -50.75 -28.36
C GLY A 78 -4.67 -50.57 -26.86
N TYR A 79 -3.40 -50.55 -26.49
CA TYR A 79 -2.97 -50.30 -25.11
C TYR A 79 -3.44 -48.94 -24.59
N TRP A 80 -3.35 -47.89 -25.42
CA TRP A 80 -3.74 -46.53 -25.03
C TRP A 80 -5.26 -46.37 -24.92
N VAL A 81 -6.02 -47.07 -25.77
CA VAL A 81 -7.49 -47.17 -25.68
C VAL A 81 -7.89 -47.88 -24.38
N GLU A 82 -7.18 -48.93 -24.01
CA GLU A 82 -7.42 -49.61 -22.73
C GLU A 82 -7.03 -48.72 -21.53
N HIS A 83 -5.93 -47.97 -21.64
CA HIS A 83 -5.42 -47.10 -20.58
C HIS A 83 -6.37 -45.94 -20.24
N VAL A 84 -7.02 -45.32 -21.23
CA VAL A 84 -8.01 -44.25 -20.96
C VAL A 84 -9.27 -44.80 -20.26
N ARG A 85 -9.56 -46.09 -20.47
CA ARG A 85 -10.74 -46.77 -19.95
C ARG A 85 -10.55 -47.39 -18.56
N ARG A 86 -9.41 -47.98 -18.27
CA ARG A 86 -9.15 -48.73 -17.02
C ARG A 86 -8.48 -47.86 -15.95
N ALA A 87 -8.56 -48.29 -14.70
CA ALA A 87 -8.01 -47.57 -13.54
C ALA A 87 -6.48 -47.45 -13.59
N VAL A 88 -5.97 -46.28 -13.20
CA VAL A 88 -4.53 -46.01 -13.06
C VAL A 88 -3.98 -46.61 -11.77
N ARG A 89 -3.03 -47.54 -11.90
CA ARG A 89 -2.37 -48.30 -10.84
C ARG A 89 -1.06 -47.62 -10.36
N PHE A 90 -1.13 -46.33 -10.03
CA PHE A 90 0.04 -45.53 -9.64
C PHE A 90 0.83 -46.14 -8.45
N GLY A 91 0.13 -46.51 -7.38
CA GLY A 91 0.77 -47.11 -6.20
C GLY A 91 1.50 -48.41 -6.54
N ASP A 92 0.88 -49.28 -7.34
CA ASP A 92 1.51 -50.53 -7.80
C ASP A 92 2.78 -50.23 -8.62
N GLY A 93 2.73 -49.21 -9.48
CA GLY A 93 3.89 -48.75 -10.23
C GLY A 93 5.05 -48.28 -9.35
N VAL A 94 4.77 -47.51 -8.30
CA VAL A 94 5.78 -47.09 -7.31
C VAL A 94 6.37 -48.29 -6.57
N ARG A 95 5.55 -49.29 -6.18
CA ARG A 95 6.06 -50.51 -5.54
C ARG A 95 6.95 -51.32 -6.46
N THR A 96 6.61 -51.41 -7.75
CA THR A 96 7.43 -52.08 -8.77
C THR A 96 8.77 -51.37 -8.97
N LEU A 97 8.78 -50.03 -9.05
CA LEU A 97 10.02 -49.25 -9.11
C LEU A 97 10.89 -49.47 -7.88
N ALA A 98 10.29 -49.43 -6.68
CA ALA A 98 10.98 -49.72 -5.44
C ALA A 98 11.54 -51.15 -5.44
N GLY A 99 10.74 -52.16 -5.79
CA GLY A 99 11.16 -53.57 -5.88
C GLY A 99 12.32 -53.81 -6.85
N ARG A 100 12.45 -52.97 -7.88
CA ARG A 100 13.57 -52.96 -8.84
C ARG A 100 14.80 -52.17 -8.37
N GLY A 101 14.78 -51.63 -7.16
CA GLY A 101 15.92 -50.97 -6.53
C GLY A 101 15.96 -49.45 -6.72
N ALA A 102 14.87 -48.80 -7.17
CA ALA A 102 14.82 -47.35 -7.26
C ALA A 102 14.85 -46.72 -5.85
N THR A 103 15.81 -45.82 -5.63
CA THR A 103 16.01 -45.09 -4.35
C THR A 103 15.85 -43.58 -4.50
N ARG A 104 15.66 -43.08 -5.73
CA ARG A 104 15.51 -41.67 -6.08
C ARG A 104 14.33 -41.52 -7.02
N TYR A 105 13.43 -40.60 -6.70
CA TYR A 105 12.19 -40.35 -7.42
C TYR A 105 12.09 -38.85 -7.70
N LEU A 106 11.96 -38.48 -8.97
CA LEU A 106 11.77 -37.10 -9.40
C LEU A 106 10.37 -36.97 -10.01
N GLU A 107 9.55 -36.07 -9.47
CA GLU A 107 8.28 -35.70 -10.10
C GLU A 107 8.48 -34.52 -11.05
N LEU A 108 8.08 -34.71 -12.30
CA LEU A 108 8.01 -33.65 -13.30
C LEU A 108 6.56 -33.16 -13.40
N GLY A 109 6.30 -31.99 -12.83
CA GLY A 109 4.98 -31.39 -12.78
C GLY A 109 5.01 -30.08 -11.99
N PRO A 110 3.95 -29.24 -12.08
CA PRO A 110 3.97 -27.88 -11.56
C PRO A 110 3.94 -27.76 -10.03
N ASP A 111 3.50 -28.79 -9.29
CA ASP A 111 3.16 -28.64 -7.85
C ASP A 111 3.60 -29.77 -6.90
N GLY A 112 4.23 -30.84 -7.39
CA GLY A 112 4.78 -31.89 -6.50
C GLY A 112 3.74 -32.79 -5.79
N VAL A 113 2.55 -32.94 -6.35
CA VAL A 113 1.43 -33.69 -5.75
C VAL A 113 1.70 -35.20 -5.72
N LEU A 114 2.40 -35.75 -6.72
CA LEU A 114 2.70 -37.17 -6.78
C LEU A 114 3.78 -37.58 -5.77
N CYS A 115 4.64 -36.65 -5.35
CA CYS A 115 5.71 -36.89 -4.40
C CYS A 115 5.17 -37.33 -3.04
N SER A 116 4.11 -36.71 -2.53
CA SER A 116 3.51 -37.16 -1.27
C SER A 116 2.90 -38.56 -1.40
N LEU A 117 2.18 -38.83 -2.50
CA LEU A 117 1.57 -40.15 -2.74
C LEU A 117 2.62 -41.25 -2.92
N ALA A 118 3.75 -40.92 -3.56
CA ALA A 118 4.87 -41.83 -3.71
C ALA A 118 5.56 -42.08 -2.36
N GLN A 119 5.78 -41.04 -1.55
CA GLN A 119 6.34 -41.17 -0.21
C GLN A 119 5.49 -42.07 0.67
N ASP A 120 4.17 -41.84 0.73
CA ASP A 120 3.23 -42.68 1.50
C ASP A 120 3.30 -44.16 1.09
N THR A 121 3.45 -44.42 -0.22
CA THR A 121 3.58 -45.80 -0.74
C THR A 121 4.92 -46.43 -0.36
N LEU A 122 5.99 -45.64 -0.37
CA LEU A 122 7.35 -46.10 -0.08
C LEU A 122 7.59 -46.30 1.42
N ASP A 123 6.97 -45.50 2.27
CA ASP A 123 7.06 -45.62 3.73
C ASP A 123 6.48 -46.96 4.22
N VAL A 124 5.43 -47.46 3.55
CA VAL A 124 4.87 -48.81 3.80
C VAL A 124 5.85 -49.93 3.40
N LEU A 125 6.79 -49.64 2.50
CA LEU A 125 7.83 -50.58 2.04
C LEU A 125 9.18 -50.37 2.73
N ALA A 126 9.24 -49.51 3.76
CA ALA A 126 10.46 -49.26 4.49
C ALA A 126 10.96 -50.54 5.19
N ASP A 127 12.23 -50.84 5.02
CA ASP A 127 12.96 -51.95 5.62
C ASP A 127 14.28 -51.39 6.15
N GLU A 128 14.72 -51.82 7.34
CA GLU A 128 15.99 -51.41 7.95
C GLU A 128 17.21 -51.63 7.02
N ASN A 129 17.10 -52.55 6.06
CA ASN A 129 18.15 -52.87 5.10
C ASN A 129 18.09 -52.06 3.78
N ARG A 130 17.11 -51.18 3.60
CA ARG A 130 16.96 -50.36 2.39
C ARG A 130 17.25 -48.88 2.69
N PRO A 131 18.09 -48.21 1.89
CA PRO A 131 18.34 -46.77 2.06
C PRO A 131 17.04 -45.97 1.87
N ALA A 132 16.87 -44.95 2.71
CA ALA A 132 15.70 -44.07 2.65
C ALA A 132 15.53 -43.49 1.22
N PRO A 133 14.33 -43.59 0.63
CA PRO A 133 14.09 -43.05 -0.70
C PRO A 133 14.14 -41.52 -0.66
N ALA A 134 14.71 -40.91 -1.70
CA ALA A 134 14.61 -39.46 -1.89
C ALA A 134 13.55 -39.17 -2.94
N VAL A 135 12.44 -38.56 -2.52
CA VAL A 135 11.33 -38.17 -3.39
C VAL A 135 11.34 -36.65 -3.53
N VAL A 136 11.53 -36.16 -4.74
CA VAL A 136 11.81 -34.74 -5.01
C VAL A 136 10.89 -34.23 -6.11
N PRO A 137 10.14 -33.13 -5.88
CA PRO A 137 9.41 -32.47 -6.95
C PRO A 137 10.33 -31.50 -7.71
N ALA A 138 10.21 -31.47 -9.05
CA ALA A 138 10.97 -30.55 -9.89
C ALA A 138 10.51 -29.09 -9.69
N LEU A 139 9.20 -28.87 -9.62
CA LEU A 139 8.58 -27.55 -9.42
C LEU A 139 7.60 -27.58 -8.25
N ARG A 140 7.26 -26.39 -7.75
CA ARG A 140 6.21 -26.17 -6.75
C ARG A 140 5.47 -24.88 -7.07
N THR A 141 4.15 -24.87 -6.94
CA THR A 141 3.35 -23.66 -7.21
C THR A 141 3.77 -22.54 -6.26
N GLY A 142 3.87 -21.32 -6.80
CA GLY A 142 4.28 -20.14 -6.02
C GLY A 142 5.77 -20.10 -5.69
N ARG A 143 6.61 -20.91 -6.34
CA ARG A 143 8.08 -20.84 -6.25
C ARG A 143 8.68 -20.63 -7.63
N ASP A 144 9.80 -19.91 -7.69
CA ASP A 144 10.58 -19.71 -8.91
C ASP A 144 10.96 -21.05 -9.56
N GLU A 145 10.71 -21.19 -10.87
CA GLU A 145 10.85 -22.45 -11.58
C GLU A 145 12.31 -22.88 -11.74
N GLU A 146 13.17 -21.95 -12.13
CA GLU A 146 14.60 -22.20 -12.33
C GLU A 146 15.26 -22.60 -11.01
N ARG A 147 15.03 -21.84 -9.94
CA ARG A 147 15.54 -22.14 -8.61
C ARG A 147 14.96 -23.43 -8.05
N SER A 148 13.68 -23.72 -8.31
CA SER A 148 13.06 -24.98 -7.87
C SER A 148 13.69 -26.19 -8.57
N LEU A 149 13.92 -26.08 -9.88
CA LEU A 149 14.57 -27.12 -10.67
C LEU A 149 16.03 -27.34 -10.23
N ILE A 150 16.82 -26.26 -10.08
CA ILE A 150 18.21 -26.35 -9.60
C ILE A 150 18.25 -26.93 -8.19
N ALA A 151 17.34 -26.53 -7.29
CA ALA A 151 17.25 -27.09 -5.95
C ALA A 151 16.83 -28.57 -5.96
N ALA A 152 15.97 -29.00 -6.88
CA ALA A 152 15.60 -30.40 -7.06
C ALA A 152 16.81 -31.24 -7.50
N VAL A 153 17.57 -30.75 -8.49
CA VAL A 153 18.82 -31.38 -8.95
C VAL A 153 19.86 -31.44 -7.82
N ALA A 154 20.01 -30.36 -7.04
CA ALA A 154 20.90 -30.33 -5.89
C ALA A 154 20.49 -31.31 -4.79
N ARG A 155 19.19 -31.48 -4.52
CA ARG A 155 18.69 -32.49 -3.56
C ARG A 155 18.95 -33.91 -4.03
N LEU A 156 18.75 -34.20 -5.31
CA LEU A 156 19.12 -35.48 -5.89
C LEU A 156 20.63 -35.71 -5.77
N HIS A 157 21.45 -34.68 -6.02
CA HIS A 157 22.91 -34.76 -5.87
C HIS A 157 23.35 -35.02 -4.43
N ALA A 158 22.76 -34.31 -3.45
CA ALA A 158 23.00 -34.54 -2.03
C ALA A 158 22.56 -35.94 -1.58
N ALA A 159 21.53 -36.47 -2.23
CA ALA A 159 21.14 -37.86 -2.13
C ALA A 159 22.06 -38.78 -2.98
N GLY A 160 23.26 -38.38 -3.39
CA GLY A 160 24.22 -39.25 -4.07
C GLY A 160 23.93 -39.57 -5.54
N GLN A 161 22.96 -38.89 -6.18
CA GLN A 161 22.83 -38.94 -7.64
C GLN A 161 24.00 -38.18 -8.28
N SER A 162 24.66 -38.78 -9.27
CA SER A 162 25.63 -38.07 -10.09
C SER A 162 24.91 -37.08 -11.01
N VAL A 163 25.38 -35.84 -11.03
CA VAL A 163 24.87 -34.75 -11.87
C VAL A 163 26.02 -34.23 -12.71
N ASP A 164 25.79 -34.08 -14.02
CA ASP A 164 26.70 -33.42 -14.94
C ASP A 164 26.57 -31.89 -14.77
N TRP A 165 27.27 -31.37 -13.76
CA TRP A 165 27.27 -29.94 -13.46
C TRP A 165 27.79 -29.06 -14.62
N PRO A 166 28.84 -29.46 -15.36
CA PRO A 166 29.23 -28.75 -16.58
C PRO A 166 28.09 -28.61 -17.60
N ALA A 167 27.34 -29.68 -17.89
CA ALA A 167 26.22 -29.61 -18.83
C ALA A 167 25.07 -28.72 -18.34
N LEU A 168 24.84 -28.66 -17.03
CA LEU A 168 23.78 -27.82 -16.44
C LEU A 168 24.16 -26.34 -16.37
N LEU A 169 25.43 -26.03 -16.12
CA LEU A 169 25.89 -24.67 -15.84
C LEU A 169 26.56 -23.98 -17.04
N ASP A 170 26.61 -24.64 -18.20
CA ASP A 170 27.18 -24.07 -19.41
C ASP A 170 26.49 -22.75 -19.80
N GLY A 171 27.28 -21.74 -20.19
CA GLY A 171 26.77 -20.41 -20.54
C GLY A 171 26.28 -19.52 -19.38
N THR A 172 26.21 -20.01 -18.14
CA THR A 172 25.70 -19.25 -16.98
C THR A 172 26.75 -18.39 -16.25
N GLY A 173 28.04 -18.63 -16.51
CA GLY A 173 29.15 -17.98 -15.80
C GLY A 173 29.43 -18.53 -14.38
N ALA A 174 28.70 -19.56 -13.94
CA ALA A 174 28.90 -20.19 -12.64
C ALA A 174 30.27 -20.89 -12.52
N ARG A 175 30.88 -20.82 -11.33
CA ARG A 175 32.18 -21.46 -11.02
C ARG A 175 32.03 -22.47 -9.89
N ARG A 176 32.58 -23.67 -10.07
CA ARG A 176 32.66 -24.69 -9.02
C ARG A 176 33.74 -24.26 -8.01
N VAL A 177 33.39 -24.28 -6.72
CA VAL A 177 34.31 -23.98 -5.63
C VAL A 177 34.47 -25.20 -4.74
N ASP A 178 35.69 -25.45 -4.25
CA ASP A 178 35.94 -26.54 -3.31
C ASP A 178 35.42 -26.17 -1.91
N LEU A 179 34.78 -27.14 -1.25
CA LEU A 179 34.43 -27.01 0.17
C LEU A 179 35.69 -27.28 1.02
N PRO A 180 35.94 -26.51 2.11
CA PRO A 180 37.12 -26.72 2.95
C PRO A 180 37.22 -28.15 3.52
N THR A 181 38.41 -28.75 3.47
CA THR A 181 38.63 -30.20 3.59
C THR A 181 39.23 -30.70 4.92
N TYR A 182 38.96 -30.12 6.11
CA TYR A 182 39.53 -30.72 7.35
C TYR A 182 38.66 -30.69 8.64
N PRO A 183 38.53 -31.81 9.39
CA PRO A 183 37.45 -31.99 10.37
C PRO A 183 37.85 -31.97 11.87
N PHE A 184 39.10 -31.73 12.30
CA PHE A 184 39.49 -31.90 13.72
C PHE A 184 40.53 -30.91 14.28
N ARG A 185 40.15 -29.66 14.58
CA ARG A 185 40.90 -28.81 15.54
C ARG A 185 39.99 -27.87 16.33
N THR A 186 40.12 -27.94 17.66
CA THR A 186 39.22 -27.40 18.69
C THR A 186 39.63 -26.02 19.22
N GLN A 187 39.56 -24.98 18.37
CA GLN A 187 39.44 -23.58 18.83
C GLN A 187 38.85 -22.70 17.71
N ARG A 188 37.71 -22.04 17.99
CA ARG A 188 36.89 -21.26 17.04
C ARG A 188 37.43 -19.85 16.83
N PHE A 189 37.56 -19.40 15.58
CA PHE A 189 38.02 -18.02 15.27
C PHE A 189 37.57 -17.50 13.88
N TRP A 190 36.25 -17.46 13.60
CA TRP A 190 35.69 -16.57 12.56
C TRP A 190 34.50 -15.78 13.12
N PRO A 191 34.30 -14.49 12.75
CA PRO A 191 33.45 -13.54 13.46
C PRO A 191 31.96 -13.85 13.35
N ASP A 192 31.25 -13.60 14.45
CA ASP A 192 29.90 -14.05 14.77
C ASP A 192 28.82 -13.65 13.74
N GLU A 193 28.31 -14.66 13.03
CA GLU A 193 26.99 -14.59 12.40
C GLU A 193 25.92 -14.96 13.43
N ALA A 194 24.96 -14.04 13.54
CA ALA A 194 23.52 -14.25 13.57
C ALA A 194 23.03 -15.53 14.28
N PRO A 195 22.21 -15.43 15.34
CA PRO A 195 21.51 -16.60 15.84
C PRO A 195 20.64 -17.18 14.73
N ALA A 196 21.05 -18.34 14.24
CA ALA A 196 20.21 -19.23 13.45
C ALA A 196 18.99 -19.56 14.31
N ALA A 197 17.82 -19.13 13.84
CA ALA A 197 16.55 -19.65 14.33
C ALA A 197 16.60 -21.17 14.20
N SER A 198 16.62 -21.84 15.35
CA SER A 198 16.51 -23.29 15.44
C SER A 198 15.20 -23.70 14.76
N ALA A 199 15.33 -24.39 13.64
CA ALA A 199 14.31 -25.31 13.15
C ALA A 199 14.24 -26.48 14.14
N ALA A 200 13.46 -26.31 15.19
CA ALA A 200 12.96 -27.39 16.04
C ALA A 200 11.60 -26.97 16.61
N GLN A 201 10.52 -27.41 15.96
CA GLN A 201 9.33 -28.04 16.54
C GLN A 201 8.11 -27.87 15.63
N THR A 202 7.84 -28.86 14.79
CA THR A 202 6.47 -29.16 14.31
C THR A 202 6.06 -30.58 14.71
N THR A 203 6.52 -31.02 15.88
CA THR A 203 6.02 -32.24 16.54
C THR A 203 5.69 -32.01 18.03
N SER A 204 5.31 -30.80 18.46
CA SER A 204 4.80 -30.54 19.84
C SER A 204 3.48 -29.76 19.95
N ASP A 205 2.85 -29.34 18.85
CA ASP A 205 1.82 -28.30 18.90
C ASP A 205 0.51 -28.69 19.62
N ALA A 206 0.11 -29.97 19.64
CA ALA A 206 -1.15 -30.37 20.27
C ALA A 206 -1.07 -30.42 21.81
N GLY A 207 0.04 -30.91 22.36
CA GLY A 207 0.26 -31.00 23.81
C GLY A 207 0.59 -29.63 24.42
N ASP A 208 1.43 -28.84 23.73
CA ASP A 208 1.79 -27.49 24.18
C ASP A 208 0.59 -26.54 24.14
N ALA A 209 -0.26 -26.62 23.11
CA ALA A 209 -1.47 -25.80 23.02
C ALA A 209 -2.50 -26.17 24.11
N ALA A 210 -2.70 -27.46 24.39
CA ALA A 210 -3.61 -27.92 25.44
C ALA A 210 -3.15 -27.48 26.84
N PHE A 211 -1.84 -27.58 27.12
CA PHE A 211 -1.24 -27.08 28.35
C PHE A 211 -1.47 -25.57 28.53
N TRP A 212 -1.13 -24.75 27.52
CA TRP A 212 -1.28 -23.30 27.63
C TRP A 212 -2.75 -22.85 27.69
N ALA A 213 -3.65 -23.55 27.00
CA ALA A 213 -5.09 -23.30 27.12
C ALA A 213 -5.58 -23.60 28.54
N ALA A 214 -5.12 -24.69 29.16
CA ALA A 214 -5.48 -25.02 30.54
C ALA A 214 -4.92 -24.01 31.56
N VAL A 215 -3.72 -23.47 31.33
CA VAL A 215 -3.13 -22.37 32.14
C VAL A 215 -3.91 -21.05 31.97
N GLN A 216 -4.46 -20.78 30.79
CA GLN A 216 -5.28 -19.59 30.52
C GLN A 216 -6.70 -19.70 31.09
N ASP A 217 -7.34 -20.87 30.96
CA ASP A 217 -8.73 -21.14 31.38
C ASP A 217 -8.88 -21.45 32.89
N GLU A 218 -7.80 -21.36 33.67
CA GLU A 218 -7.81 -21.65 35.11
C GLU A 218 -8.24 -23.10 35.47
N LYS A 219 -7.92 -24.08 34.62
CA LYS A 219 -8.29 -25.50 34.80
C LYS A 219 -7.30 -26.26 35.69
N PHE A 220 -7.25 -25.88 36.96
CA PHE A 220 -6.20 -26.29 37.92
C PHE A 220 -6.17 -27.78 38.23
N ASP A 221 -7.33 -28.41 38.44
CA ASP A 221 -7.42 -29.84 38.79
C ASP A 221 -6.96 -30.77 37.65
N SER A 222 -7.21 -30.36 36.41
CA SER A 222 -6.80 -31.10 35.21
C SER A 222 -5.27 -31.08 35.03
N LEU A 223 -4.64 -29.93 35.29
CA LEU A 223 -3.19 -29.73 35.21
C LEU A 223 -2.43 -30.44 36.33
N ALA A 224 -2.99 -30.45 37.55
CA ALA A 224 -2.39 -31.16 38.69
C ALA A 224 -2.32 -32.68 38.45
N GLY A 225 -3.39 -33.26 37.90
CA GLY A 225 -3.44 -34.68 37.53
C GLY A 225 -2.50 -35.07 36.40
N GLU A 226 -2.30 -34.19 35.42
CA GLU A 226 -1.44 -34.44 34.25
C GLU A 226 0.06 -34.23 34.55
N LEU A 227 0.41 -33.24 35.38
CA LEU A 227 1.79 -32.96 35.78
C LEU A 227 2.27 -33.78 36.98
N GLY A 228 1.35 -34.41 37.73
CA GLY A 228 1.67 -35.16 38.95
C GLY A 228 2.17 -34.28 40.09
N VAL A 229 1.64 -33.05 40.20
CA VAL A 229 2.06 -32.04 41.19
C VAL A 229 0.89 -31.66 42.09
N ASP A 230 1.17 -31.33 43.34
CA ASP A 230 0.17 -30.88 44.31
C ASP A 230 -0.53 -29.57 43.88
N GLY A 231 -1.84 -29.48 44.09
CA GLY A 231 -2.68 -28.36 43.67
C GLY A 231 -2.25 -27.04 44.32
N ASP A 232 -1.94 -27.08 45.62
CA ASP A 232 -1.48 -25.93 46.41
C ASP A 232 -0.13 -25.37 45.94
N ALA A 233 0.69 -26.18 45.25
CA ALA A 233 1.95 -25.75 44.64
C ALA A 233 1.71 -25.09 43.27
N LEU A 234 0.78 -25.62 42.47
CA LEU A 234 0.39 -25.02 41.20
C LEU A 234 -0.27 -23.65 41.38
N GLU A 235 -1.17 -23.49 42.35
CA GLU A 235 -1.87 -22.23 42.63
C GLU A 235 -0.90 -21.05 42.90
N ARG A 236 0.27 -21.34 43.48
CA ARG A 236 1.30 -20.32 43.77
C ARG A 236 2.11 -19.90 42.54
N VAL A 237 2.23 -20.74 41.52
CA VAL A 237 3.11 -20.51 40.35
C VAL A 237 2.32 -20.15 39.09
N LEU A 238 1.07 -20.61 38.98
CA LEU A 238 0.21 -20.38 37.81
C LEU A 238 -0.03 -18.90 37.48
N PRO A 239 -0.28 -17.99 38.44
CA PRO A 239 -0.39 -16.56 38.11
C PRO A 239 0.87 -16.01 37.45
N ALA A 240 2.05 -16.42 37.94
CA ALA A 240 3.33 -16.02 37.37
C ALA A 240 3.56 -16.62 35.97
N LEU A 241 3.17 -17.88 35.73
CA LEU A 241 3.24 -18.53 34.41
C LEU A 241 2.27 -17.88 33.41
N ARG A 242 1.06 -17.53 33.83
CA ARG A 242 0.09 -16.81 33.00
C ARG A 242 0.60 -15.42 32.63
N ASP A 243 1.12 -14.68 33.61
CA ASP A 243 1.72 -13.37 33.37
C ASP A 243 2.94 -13.48 32.44
N TRP A 244 3.76 -14.52 32.61
CA TRP A 244 4.88 -14.82 31.72
C TRP A 244 4.41 -15.10 30.29
N ARG A 245 3.42 -15.99 30.11
CA ARG A 245 2.88 -16.35 28.79
C ARG A 245 2.22 -15.16 28.10
N ARG A 246 1.46 -14.34 28.85
CA ARG A 246 0.89 -13.08 28.34
C ARG A 246 2.00 -12.15 27.86
N LYS A 247 3.00 -11.87 28.71
CA LYS A 247 4.16 -11.02 28.34
C LYS A 247 4.89 -11.53 27.10
N HIS A 248 5.10 -12.84 26.99
CA HIS A 248 5.74 -13.44 25.81
C HIS A 248 4.86 -13.38 24.55
N GLY A 249 3.55 -13.56 24.68
CA GLY A 249 2.60 -13.38 23.58
C GLY A 249 2.53 -11.93 23.09
N ASP A 250 2.45 -10.99 24.02
CA ASP A 250 2.48 -9.54 23.76
C ASP A 250 3.78 -9.16 23.05
N GLN A 251 4.92 -9.67 23.52
CA GLN A 251 6.23 -9.42 22.91
C GLN A 251 6.31 -9.97 21.48
N SER A 252 5.90 -11.22 21.27
CA SER A 252 5.87 -11.85 19.95
C SER A 252 4.99 -11.06 18.96
N THR A 253 3.85 -10.57 19.45
CA THR A 253 2.94 -9.73 18.66
C THR A 253 3.59 -8.41 18.27
N VAL A 254 4.19 -7.69 19.24
CA VAL A 254 4.88 -6.43 19.00
C VAL A 254 6.08 -6.60 18.07
N ASP A 255 6.86 -7.66 18.20
CA ASP A 255 7.99 -7.94 17.32
C ASP A 255 7.53 -8.23 15.88
N GLY A 256 6.38 -8.87 15.71
CA GLY A 256 5.74 -9.07 14.41
C GLY A 256 5.27 -7.77 13.72
N TRP A 257 5.01 -6.71 14.49
CA TRP A 257 4.59 -5.41 13.95
C TRP A 257 5.74 -4.51 13.50
N ARG A 258 6.98 -4.84 13.90
CA ARG A 258 8.13 -3.95 13.72
C ARG A 258 8.78 -4.09 12.36
N GLN A 259 8.88 -2.96 11.69
CA GLN A 259 9.61 -2.80 10.45
C GLN A 259 10.49 -1.55 10.53
N ARG A 260 11.43 -1.46 9.61
CA ARG A 260 12.35 -0.33 9.48
C ARG A 260 12.46 0.09 8.04
N ILE A 261 12.84 1.34 7.84
CA ILE A 261 13.26 1.83 6.54
C ILE A 261 14.73 1.47 6.34
N ALA A 262 15.03 0.89 5.18
CA ALA A 262 16.37 0.51 4.81
C ALA A 262 16.72 1.08 3.43
N TRP A 263 17.93 1.60 3.29
CA TRP A 263 18.48 2.02 2.01
C TRP A 263 19.40 0.91 1.49
N ARG A 264 19.12 0.39 0.29
CA ARG A 264 19.89 -0.69 -0.33
C ARG A 264 20.67 -0.18 -1.54
N PRO A 265 21.98 -0.44 -1.62
CA PRO A 265 22.73 -0.07 -2.81
C PRO A 265 22.18 -0.84 -4.02
N LEU A 266 21.99 -0.12 -5.12
CA LEU A 266 21.47 -0.65 -6.38
C LEU A 266 22.62 -0.99 -7.31
N ASN A 267 22.54 -2.16 -7.95
CA ASN A 267 23.48 -2.54 -9.00
C ASN A 267 22.92 -2.14 -10.36
N ARG A 268 23.24 -0.92 -10.79
CA ARG A 268 22.67 -0.28 -11.99
C ARG A 268 23.72 0.44 -12.81
N ALA A 269 23.35 0.81 -14.04
CA ALA A 269 24.19 1.65 -14.89
C ALA A 269 24.55 2.97 -14.17
N THR A 270 25.82 3.37 -14.28
CA THR A 270 26.35 4.58 -13.64
C THR A 270 26.52 5.74 -14.61
N THR A 271 26.29 5.50 -15.90
CA THR A 271 26.36 6.48 -16.97
C THR A 271 25.10 6.41 -17.82
N GLY A 272 24.69 7.55 -18.35
CA GLY A 272 23.47 7.71 -19.14
C GLY A 272 23.05 9.18 -19.15
N THR A 273 22.41 9.61 -20.23
CA THR A 273 21.90 10.99 -20.34
C THR A 273 20.40 10.95 -20.59
N PRO A 274 19.60 11.74 -19.84
CA PRO A 274 18.18 11.87 -20.11
C PRO A 274 17.96 12.32 -21.56
N ALA A 275 17.17 11.55 -22.31
CA ALA A 275 16.82 11.89 -23.68
C ALA A 275 15.51 12.68 -23.73
N GLY A 276 15.28 13.39 -24.83
CA GLY A 276 14.03 14.12 -25.07
C GLY A 276 13.98 15.51 -24.41
N SER A 277 12.77 16.04 -24.24
CA SER A 277 12.55 17.40 -23.72
C SER A 277 12.29 17.36 -22.22
N TRP A 278 13.13 18.05 -21.44
CA TRP A 278 13.02 18.09 -19.99
C TRP A 278 12.72 19.51 -19.51
N LEU A 279 11.85 19.62 -18.51
CA LEU A 279 11.56 20.86 -17.80
C LEU A 279 12.16 20.81 -16.40
N ALA A 280 13.07 21.73 -16.08
CA ALA A 280 13.62 21.92 -14.75
C ALA A 280 12.89 23.08 -14.05
N VAL A 281 12.16 22.78 -12.99
CA VAL A 281 11.39 23.74 -12.21
C VAL A 281 12.18 24.13 -10.96
N VAL A 282 12.58 25.39 -10.86
CA VAL A 282 13.55 25.87 -9.87
C VAL A 282 12.96 27.02 -9.05
N PRO A 283 13.13 27.05 -7.72
CA PRO A 283 12.65 28.18 -6.93
C PRO A 283 13.55 29.40 -7.18
N ALA A 284 12.95 30.59 -7.19
CA ALA A 284 13.64 31.83 -7.56
C ALA A 284 14.88 32.15 -6.69
N ASP A 285 14.84 31.76 -5.41
CA ASP A 285 15.95 31.95 -4.47
C ASP A 285 17.14 30.99 -4.71
N HIS A 286 16.99 29.96 -5.55
CA HIS A 286 18.05 29.00 -5.89
C HIS A 286 18.34 28.90 -7.39
N ALA A 287 17.81 29.81 -8.21
CA ALA A 287 18.01 29.80 -9.66
C ALA A 287 19.50 29.85 -10.06
N ASP A 288 20.26 30.74 -9.41
CA ASP A 288 21.69 30.98 -9.69
C ASP A 288 22.64 30.19 -8.77
N HIS A 289 22.12 29.31 -7.92
CA HIS A 289 22.94 28.58 -6.96
C HIS A 289 23.84 27.55 -7.69
N PRO A 290 25.16 27.44 -7.37
CA PRO A 290 26.07 26.52 -8.08
C PRO A 290 25.62 25.06 -8.09
N TRP A 291 25.06 24.59 -6.97
CA TRP A 291 24.45 23.26 -6.86
C TRP A 291 23.32 23.05 -7.90
N THR A 292 22.46 24.04 -8.12
CA THR A 292 21.42 24.01 -9.15
C THR A 292 22.04 23.88 -10.54
N GLY A 293 23.08 24.66 -10.83
CA GLY A 293 23.82 24.58 -12.09
C GLY A 293 24.38 23.18 -12.38
N SER A 294 24.93 22.50 -11.36
CA SER A 294 25.41 21.12 -11.51
C SER A 294 24.28 20.13 -11.80
N VAL A 295 23.11 20.29 -11.18
CA VAL A 295 21.93 19.46 -11.48
C VAL A 295 21.41 19.71 -12.90
N LEU A 296 21.30 20.98 -13.32
CA LEU A 296 20.84 21.33 -14.66
C LEU A 296 21.78 20.77 -15.73
N SER A 297 23.09 20.76 -15.46
CA SER A 297 24.09 20.15 -16.34
C SER A 297 23.87 18.65 -16.52
N ALA A 298 23.41 17.94 -15.48
CA ALA A 298 23.09 16.51 -15.54
C ALA A 298 21.87 16.18 -16.41
N LEU A 299 20.96 17.14 -16.64
CA LEU A 299 19.82 17.00 -17.56
C LEU A 299 20.22 17.17 -19.03
N GLY A 300 21.42 17.65 -19.30
CA GLY A 300 21.92 17.94 -20.65
C GLY A 300 21.48 19.30 -21.20
N THR A 301 21.99 19.66 -22.36
CA THR A 301 21.82 21.00 -22.98
C THR A 301 20.41 21.29 -23.51
N GLY A 302 19.53 20.29 -23.55
CA GLY A 302 18.15 20.43 -24.01
C GLY A 302 17.13 20.76 -22.93
N ALA A 303 17.53 20.80 -21.64
CA ALA A 303 16.64 21.09 -20.54
C ALA A 303 16.24 22.57 -20.49
N ARG A 304 14.94 22.85 -20.36
CA ARG A 304 14.41 24.21 -20.18
C ARG A 304 14.22 24.48 -18.70
N VAL A 305 14.50 25.71 -18.28
CA VAL A 305 14.36 26.13 -16.89
C VAL A 305 13.10 26.99 -16.73
N LEU A 306 12.28 26.64 -15.75
CA LEU A 306 11.12 27.40 -15.32
C LEU A 306 11.33 27.85 -13.87
N THR A 307 11.40 29.15 -13.65
CA THR A 307 11.62 29.72 -12.32
C THR A 307 10.30 30.04 -11.64
N VAL A 308 10.06 29.49 -10.46
CA VAL A 308 8.82 29.69 -9.70
C VAL A 308 9.04 30.67 -8.55
N THR A 309 8.18 31.67 -8.45
CA THR A 309 8.23 32.74 -7.45
C THR A 309 7.10 32.68 -6.43
N GLY A 310 6.05 31.89 -6.68
CA GLY A 310 4.85 31.82 -5.82
C GLY A 310 4.01 30.56 -6.04
N GLN A 311 2.86 30.51 -5.36
CA GLN A 311 1.95 29.36 -5.33
C GLN A 311 0.73 29.52 -6.28
N ASP A 312 0.83 30.36 -7.31
CA ASP A 312 -0.25 30.55 -8.27
C ASP A 312 -0.35 29.36 -9.24
N ARG A 313 -1.27 28.44 -8.94
CA ARG A 313 -1.57 27.25 -9.73
C ARG A 313 -1.93 27.59 -11.18
N ALA A 314 -2.75 28.61 -11.40
CA ALA A 314 -3.27 28.94 -12.73
C ALA A 314 -2.19 29.58 -13.62
N ALA A 315 -1.39 30.47 -13.04
CA ALA A 315 -0.24 31.06 -13.73
C ALA A 315 0.80 29.98 -14.09
N LEU A 316 1.14 29.10 -13.13
CA LEU A 316 2.10 28.02 -13.37
C LEU A 316 1.61 27.06 -14.45
N ALA A 317 0.32 26.71 -14.46
CA ALA A 317 -0.27 25.89 -15.52
C ALA A 317 -0.23 26.57 -16.90
N ALA A 318 -0.42 27.90 -16.96
CA ALA A 318 -0.32 28.65 -18.20
C ALA A 318 1.11 28.66 -18.77
N GLU A 319 2.12 28.87 -17.92
CA GLU A 319 3.53 28.82 -18.32
C GLU A 319 3.93 27.42 -18.82
N ILE A 320 3.47 26.35 -18.15
CA ILE A 320 3.69 24.98 -18.60
C ILE A 320 3.03 24.73 -19.97
N ARG A 321 1.80 25.20 -20.19
CA ARG A 321 1.12 25.08 -21.49
C ARG A 321 1.85 25.82 -22.60
N GLU A 322 2.37 27.01 -22.32
CA GLU A 322 3.19 27.75 -23.28
C GLU A 322 4.46 26.97 -23.66
N HIS A 323 5.13 26.37 -22.68
CA HIS A 323 6.27 25.49 -22.94
C HIS A 323 5.91 24.29 -23.82
N LEU A 324 4.79 23.61 -23.52
CA LEU A 324 4.29 22.49 -24.33
C LEU A 324 3.98 22.91 -25.76
N ALA A 325 3.40 24.11 -25.96
CA ALA A 325 3.11 24.65 -27.28
C ALA A 325 4.38 24.96 -28.10
N GLN A 326 5.46 25.41 -27.45
CA GLN A 326 6.71 25.76 -28.11
C GLN A 326 7.65 24.58 -28.35
N ALA A 327 7.70 23.63 -27.41
CA ALA A 327 8.70 22.56 -27.38
C ALA A 327 8.14 21.18 -27.75
N GLY A 328 6.81 21.03 -27.77
CA GLY A 328 6.15 19.74 -27.86
C GLY A 328 6.08 19.02 -26.50
N PRO A 329 5.76 17.71 -26.50
CA PRO A 329 5.55 16.95 -25.27
C PRO A 329 6.84 16.81 -24.45
N LEU A 330 6.70 16.90 -23.13
CA LEU A 330 7.79 16.71 -22.18
C LEU A 330 8.05 15.22 -21.94
N THR A 331 9.32 14.85 -21.91
CA THR A 331 9.78 13.50 -21.53
C THR A 331 9.86 13.34 -20.02
N GLY A 332 10.12 14.43 -19.29
CA GLY A 332 10.13 14.44 -17.84
C GLY A 332 10.23 15.84 -17.26
N VAL A 333 9.87 15.96 -15.98
CA VAL A 333 9.95 17.20 -15.21
C VAL A 333 10.82 16.96 -14.00
N VAL A 334 11.81 17.81 -13.77
CA VAL A 334 12.66 17.79 -12.57
C VAL A 334 12.33 19.01 -11.73
N SER A 335 11.96 18.81 -10.47
CA SER A 335 11.64 19.88 -9.53
C SER A 335 12.73 20.01 -8.47
N LEU A 336 13.24 21.23 -8.32
CA LEU A 336 14.13 21.66 -7.25
C LEU A 336 13.40 22.49 -6.18
N LEU A 337 12.07 22.53 -6.23
CA LEU A 337 11.24 23.37 -5.35
C LEU A 337 11.40 23.02 -3.87
N ALA A 338 11.84 21.79 -3.55
CA ALA A 338 12.16 21.39 -2.18
C ALA A 338 13.19 22.31 -1.50
N LEU A 339 14.04 22.98 -2.26
CA LEU A 339 15.08 23.90 -1.74
C LEU A 339 14.52 25.26 -1.30
N ALA A 340 13.30 25.60 -1.70
CA ALA A 340 12.73 26.93 -1.47
C ALA A 340 12.70 27.32 0.01
N GLY A 341 13.11 28.56 0.30
CA GLY A 341 13.03 29.17 1.63
C GLY A 341 14.08 28.70 2.64
N GLN A 342 15.06 27.86 2.24
CA GLN A 342 16.06 27.31 3.15
C GLN A 342 17.24 28.25 3.43
N ASP A 343 17.59 29.14 2.50
CA ASP A 343 18.76 30.04 2.61
C ASP A 343 18.35 31.48 3.02
N GLY A 344 17.13 31.67 3.53
CA GLY A 344 16.61 32.96 3.98
C GLY A 344 17.22 33.44 5.31
N PRO A 345 17.25 34.77 5.57
CA PRO A 345 17.90 35.38 6.75
C PRO A 345 17.22 35.08 8.11
N THR A 346 16.16 34.27 8.15
CA THR A 346 15.46 33.90 9.39
C THR A 346 16.22 32.79 10.11
N ALA A 347 17.03 33.14 11.12
CA ALA A 347 17.63 32.15 12.03
C ALA A 347 16.58 31.63 13.04
N GLY A 348 16.44 30.31 13.17
CA GLY A 348 15.63 29.65 14.21
C GLY A 348 14.79 28.46 13.73
N ALA A 349 14.04 27.80 14.62
CA ALA A 349 13.16 26.65 14.31
C ALA A 349 12.09 26.92 13.22
N ALA A 350 11.80 28.18 12.90
CA ALA A 350 10.86 28.59 11.87
C ALA A 350 11.52 28.89 10.50
N ALA A 351 12.84 28.76 10.37
CA ALA A 351 13.55 28.96 9.11
C ALA A 351 12.98 28.03 8.02
N GLY A 352 12.52 28.61 6.91
CA GLY A 352 11.92 27.86 5.79
C GLY A 352 10.43 27.54 5.91
N LEU A 353 9.76 27.95 6.99
CA LEU A 353 8.30 27.87 7.12
C LEU A 353 7.65 29.22 6.75
N THR A 354 6.81 29.23 5.72
CA THR A 354 5.97 30.39 5.36
C THR A 354 4.53 30.07 5.75
N GLY A 355 3.91 30.88 6.62
CA GLY A 355 2.57 30.60 7.14
C GLY A 355 2.48 29.28 7.93
N GLY A 356 3.59 28.80 8.48
CA GLY A 356 3.67 27.52 9.21
C GLY A 356 3.85 26.27 8.33
N VAL A 357 4.06 26.43 7.02
CA VAL A 357 4.22 25.34 6.06
C VAL A 357 5.59 25.41 5.39
N PRO A 358 6.30 24.29 5.16
CA PRO A 358 7.52 24.27 4.36
C PRO A 358 7.23 24.77 2.95
N THR A 359 7.89 25.87 2.56
CA THR A 359 7.65 26.53 1.26
C THR A 359 7.81 25.55 0.10
N GLY A 360 8.84 24.70 0.14
CA GLY A 360 9.07 23.70 -0.90
C GLY A 360 7.96 22.66 -1.03
N ALA A 361 7.37 22.19 0.09
CA ALA A 361 6.27 21.22 0.03
C ALA A 361 5.00 21.82 -0.58
N ALA A 362 4.68 23.07 -0.24
CA ALA A 362 3.55 23.77 -0.82
C ALA A 362 3.75 24.00 -2.33
N LEU A 363 4.92 24.48 -2.75
CA LEU A 363 5.25 24.68 -4.16
C LEU A 363 5.25 23.37 -4.96
N THR A 364 5.73 22.26 -4.37
CA THR A 364 5.66 20.94 -5.01
C THR A 364 4.21 20.48 -5.20
N ALA A 365 3.33 20.69 -4.22
CA ALA A 365 1.91 20.40 -4.37
C ALA A 365 1.27 21.24 -5.49
N THR A 366 1.55 22.54 -5.53
CA THR A 366 1.09 23.45 -6.59
C THR A 366 1.62 23.02 -7.97
N LEU A 367 2.89 22.62 -8.09
CA LEU A 367 3.45 22.13 -9.35
C LEU A 367 2.73 20.86 -9.81
N LEU A 368 2.50 19.92 -8.90
CA LEU A 368 1.82 18.67 -9.22
C LEU A 368 0.37 18.90 -9.68
N GLN A 369 -0.31 19.89 -9.11
CA GLN A 369 -1.63 20.37 -9.53
C GLN A 369 -1.58 21.04 -10.93
N ALA A 370 -0.63 21.96 -11.13
CA ALA A 370 -0.48 22.70 -12.37
C ALA A 370 -0.13 21.80 -13.57
N LEU A 371 0.64 20.73 -13.37
CA LEU A 371 0.89 19.71 -14.39
C LEU A 371 -0.41 19.01 -14.83
N GLY A 372 -1.30 18.74 -13.87
CA GLY A 372 -2.65 18.23 -14.16
C GLY A 372 -3.49 19.21 -14.97
N ASP A 373 -3.51 20.48 -14.59
CA ASP A 373 -4.25 21.55 -15.31
C ASP A 373 -3.69 21.81 -16.72
N ALA A 374 -2.38 21.62 -16.90
CA ALA A 374 -1.73 21.71 -18.20
C ALA A 374 -1.94 20.46 -19.06
N ARG A 375 -2.59 19.42 -18.52
CA ARG A 375 -2.87 18.14 -19.19
C ARG A 375 -1.60 17.43 -19.69
N THR A 376 -0.57 17.39 -18.86
CA THR A 376 0.67 16.64 -19.13
C THR A 376 0.84 15.48 -18.16
N ASP A 377 1.15 14.31 -18.71
CA ASP A 377 1.49 13.09 -17.95
C ASP A 377 3.01 12.88 -17.84
N ALA A 378 3.82 13.90 -18.14
CA ALA A 378 5.27 13.80 -18.01
C ALA A 378 5.66 13.47 -16.56
N PRO A 379 6.55 12.48 -16.32
CA PRO A 379 6.91 12.04 -14.99
C PRO A 379 7.65 13.14 -14.22
N LEU A 380 7.09 13.52 -13.06
CA LEU A 380 7.68 14.47 -12.13
C LEU A 380 8.68 13.79 -11.19
N TRP A 381 9.92 14.27 -11.19
CA TRP A 381 11.01 13.90 -10.29
C TRP A 381 11.32 15.05 -9.35
N CYS A 382 11.12 14.86 -8.04
CA CYS A 382 11.44 15.87 -7.04
C CYS A 382 12.80 15.59 -6.40
N LEU A 383 13.72 16.55 -6.48
CA LEU A 383 15.05 16.43 -5.90
C LEU A 383 15.13 17.15 -4.56
N THR A 384 15.72 16.48 -3.58
CA THR A 384 16.03 17.01 -2.24
C THR A 384 17.54 16.99 -2.00
N ARG A 385 17.99 17.74 -1.00
CA ARG A 385 19.42 17.88 -0.66
C ARG A 385 19.64 17.58 0.83
N ALA A 386 20.30 16.48 1.12
CA ALA A 386 20.61 16.01 2.48
C ALA A 386 19.36 15.95 3.38
N ALA A 387 18.27 15.42 2.83
CA ALA A 387 16.97 15.29 3.48
C ALA A 387 16.68 13.87 3.98
N ALA A 388 17.54 12.89 3.68
CA ALA A 388 17.43 11.51 4.13
C ALA A 388 18.79 10.92 4.51
N ALA A 389 18.85 10.15 5.60
CA ALA A 389 20.04 9.39 5.97
C ALA A 389 20.05 8.00 5.30
N VAL A 390 21.00 7.74 4.40
CA VAL A 390 21.19 6.38 3.84
C VAL A 390 22.12 5.50 4.69
N SER A 391 22.89 6.13 5.58
CA SER A 391 23.82 5.49 6.48
C SER A 391 23.85 6.23 7.83
N PRO A 392 24.28 5.60 8.93
CA PRO A 392 24.46 6.29 10.21
C PRO A 392 25.49 7.43 10.19
N ALA A 393 26.34 7.50 9.15
CA ALA A 393 27.32 8.57 8.98
C ALA A 393 26.76 9.78 8.20
N ASP A 394 25.59 9.64 7.59
CA ASP A 394 24.93 10.75 6.89
C ASP A 394 24.34 11.72 7.90
N THR A 395 24.40 13.01 7.58
CA THR A 395 23.74 14.07 8.34
C THR A 395 22.49 14.52 7.58
N VAL A 396 21.39 14.72 8.30
CA VAL A 396 20.14 15.25 7.76
C VAL A 396 20.02 16.71 8.16
N ASP A 397 20.31 17.60 7.23
CA ASP A 397 20.50 19.01 7.56
C ASP A 397 19.24 19.84 7.33
N ALA A 398 18.41 19.40 6.38
CA ALA A 398 17.19 20.08 5.97
C ALA A 398 15.98 19.16 6.14
N PRO A 399 15.58 18.84 7.40
CA PRO A 399 14.48 17.89 7.64
C PRO A 399 13.15 18.37 7.05
N LEU A 400 12.97 19.68 6.84
CA LEU A 400 11.79 20.24 6.17
C LEU A 400 11.62 19.74 4.73
N GLN A 401 12.72 19.43 4.03
CA GLN A 401 12.64 18.88 2.67
C GLN A 401 12.05 17.47 2.64
N ALA A 402 12.11 16.73 3.76
CA ALA A 402 11.50 15.41 3.85
C ALA A 402 9.97 15.43 3.67
N ALA A 403 9.34 16.60 3.86
CA ALA A 403 7.94 16.81 3.51
C ALA A 403 7.64 16.44 2.04
N VAL A 404 8.57 16.72 1.12
CA VAL A 404 8.43 16.38 -0.30
C VAL A 404 8.48 14.86 -0.52
N HIS A 405 9.28 14.12 0.25
CA HIS A 405 9.26 12.66 0.20
C HIS A 405 7.93 12.07 0.69
N GLY A 406 7.39 12.61 1.80
CA GLY A 406 6.09 12.20 2.33
C GLY A 406 4.94 12.48 1.36
N LEU A 407 4.88 13.71 0.84
CA LEU A 407 3.91 14.11 -0.19
C LEU A 407 4.05 13.26 -1.46
N GLY A 408 5.28 13.03 -1.90
CA GLY A 408 5.59 12.27 -3.11
C GLY A 408 5.14 10.81 -3.05
N ARG A 409 5.24 10.16 -1.88
CA ARG A 409 4.71 8.80 -1.68
C ARG A 409 3.18 8.74 -1.84
N VAL A 410 2.46 9.79 -1.45
CA VAL A 410 1.01 9.89 -1.68
C VAL A 410 0.71 10.22 -3.13
N ALA A 411 1.46 11.15 -3.73
CA ALA A 411 1.34 11.50 -5.15
C ALA A 411 1.57 10.30 -6.08
N ALA A 412 2.49 9.40 -5.74
CA ALA A 412 2.73 8.16 -6.46
C ALA A 412 1.49 7.23 -6.52
N LEU A 413 0.64 7.26 -5.49
CA LEU A 413 -0.58 6.46 -5.39
C LEU A 413 -1.80 7.17 -5.99
N GLU A 414 -1.85 8.51 -5.88
CA GLU A 414 -2.93 9.31 -6.44
C GLU A 414 -2.74 9.63 -7.92
N TYR A 415 -1.52 9.77 -8.40
CA TYR A 415 -1.23 10.18 -9.77
C TYR A 415 -0.08 9.38 -10.37
N PRO A 416 -0.20 8.03 -10.43
CA PRO A 416 0.86 7.14 -10.88
C PRO A 416 1.34 7.43 -12.30
N GLN A 417 0.47 7.98 -13.17
CA GLN A 417 0.77 8.29 -14.56
C GLN A 417 1.74 9.47 -14.74
N ARG A 418 1.79 10.40 -13.78
CA ARG A 418 2.59 11.63 -13.87
C ARG A 418 3.66 11.74 -12.79
N TRP A 419 3.81 10.72 -11.95
CA TRP A 419 4.78 10.71 -10.88
C TRP A 419 5.98 9.85 -11.24
N GLY A 420 7.15 10.46 -11.35
CA GLY A 420 8.42 9.75 -11.52
C GLY A 420 8.92 9.20 -10.19
N GLY A 421 9.28 10.10 -9.27
CA GLY A 421 9.83 9.72 -7.98
C GLY A 421 10.44 10.86 -7.19
N THR A 422 11.10 10.53 -6.08
CA THR A 422 11.94 11.45 -5.31
C THR A 422 13.38 10.96 -5.26
N ILE A 423 14.34 11.87 -5.40
CA ILE A 423 15.77 11.57 -5.35
C ILE A 423 16.44 12.52 -4.35
N ASP A 424 17.05 11.96 -3.31
CA ASP A 424 17.87 12.73 -2.37
C ASP A 424 19.34 12.77 -2.83
N LEU A 425 19.93 13.97 -2.79
CA LEU A 425 21.28 14.26 -3.24
C LEU A 425 22.16 14.77 -2.08
N PRO A 426 23.49 14.60 -2.14
CA PRO A 426 24.39 15.13 -1.12
C PRO A 426 24.46 16.66 -1.19
N ARG A 427 24.96 17.27 -0.10
CA ARG A 427 25.23 18.72 -0.02
C ARG A 427 26.10 19.23 -1.17
N ALA A 428 27.16 18.48 -1.48
CA ALA A 428 28.07 18.80 -2.57
C ALA A 428 27.85 17.79 -3.70
N LEU A 429 27.53 18.29 -4.89
CA LEU A 429 27.38 17.47 -6.09
C LEU A 429 28.71 17.46 -6.85
N ASP A 430 29.45 16.36 -6.74
CA ASP A 430 30.61 16.13 -7.60
C ASP A 430 30.17 15.59 -8.98
N GLU A 431 31.11 15.60 -9.93
CA GLU A 431 30.86 15.16 -11.31
C GLU A 431 30.32 13.73 -11.36
N ARG A 432 30.87 12.84 -10.54
CA ARG A 432 30.46 11.43 -10.48
C ARG A 432 29.04 11.25 -9.93
N THR A 433 28.62 12.10 -9.00
CA THR A 433 27.25 12.10 -8.46
C THR A 433 26.28 12.67 -9.49
N ALA A 434 26.69 13.69 -10.24
CA ALA A 434 25.91 14.25 -11.35
C ALA A 434 25.71 13.24 -12.49
N GLU A 435 26.75 12.48 -12.87
CA GLU A 435 26.64 11.40 -13.87
C GLU A 435 25.66 10.30 -13.43
N ARG A 436 25.70 9.91 -12.15
CA ARG A 436 24.75 8.93 -11.61
C ARG A 436 23.32 9.48 -11.57
N LEU A 437 23.13 10.75 -11.24
CA LEU A 437 21.83 11.41 -11.31
C LEU A 437 21.29 11.38 -12.75
N ALA A 438 22.12 11.71 -13.74
CA ALA A 438 21.76 11.65 -15.15
C ALA A 438 21.36 10.22 -15.57
N ALA A 439 22.12 9.21 -15.15
CA ALA A 439 21.81 7.81 -15.40
C ALA A 439 20.48 7.36 -14.75
N VAL A 440 20.20 7.83 -13.53
CA VAL A 440 18.94 7.58 -12.82
C VAL A 440 17.74 8.16 -13.56
N LEU A 441 17.84 9.41 -14.02
CA LEU A 441 16.77 10.08 -14.74
C LEU A 441 16.58 9.53 -16.16
N ALA A 442 17.63 8.98 -16.76
CA ALA A 442 17.55 8.33 -18.07
C ALA A 442 16.80 6.98 -18.01
N ASP A 443 17.03 6.18 -16.97
CA ASP A 443 16.32 4.93 -16.74
C ASP A 443 16.16 4.67 -15.23
N PRO A 444 14.98 4.85 -14.64
CA PRO A 444 14.80 4.61 -13.20
C PRO A 444 14.81 3.13 -12.80
N GLU A 445 14.77 2.17 -13.74
CA GLU A 445 14.71 0.73 -13.47
C GLU A 445 13.56 0.33 -12.51
N GLY A 446 12.44 1.06 -12.55
CA GLY A 446 11.27 0.83 -11.69
C GLY A 446 11.40 1.38 -10.26
N GLU A 447 12.50 2.06 -9.92
CA GLU A 447 12.67 2.74 -8.62
C GLU A 447 12.07 4.14 -8.62
N ASP A 448 11.44 4.54 -7.51
CA ASP A 448 10.83 5.87 -7.37
C ASP A 448 11.21 6.60 -6.07
N GLN A 449 12.00 5.96 -5.22
CA GLN A 449 12.49 6.49 -3.94
C GLN A 449 13.97 6.20 -3.82
N LEU A 450 14.77 7.19 -4.23
CA LEU A 450 16.19 7.03 -4.47
C LEU A 450 17.01 8.01 -3.64
N ALA A 451 18.24 7.63 -3.36
CA ALA A 451 19.25 8.53 -2.83
C ALA A 451 20.55 8.29 -3.60
N VAL A 452 21.11 9.34 -4.20
CA VAL A 452 22.38 9.26 -4.92
C VAL A 452 23.46 9.77 -3.97
N ARG A 453 24.57 9.03 -3.88
CA ARG A 453 25.76 9.41 -3.12
C ARG A 453 27.01 9.21 -3.98
N PRO A 454 28.17 9.77 -3.60
CA PRO A 454 29.43 9.59 -4.35
C PRO A 454 29.85 8.12 -4.50
N GLY A 455 29.43 7.24 -3.58
CA GLY A 455 29.73 5.80 -3.61
C GLY A 455 28.76 4.98 -4.46
N ALA A 456 27.46 5.23 -4.36
CA ALA A 456 26.41 4.38 -4.94
C ALA A 456 25.07 5.13 -5.06
N VAL A 457 24.14 4.52 -5.81
CA VAL A 457 22.72 4.86 -5.78
C VAL A 457 22.03 3.89 -4.84
N PHE A 458 21.14 4.38 -3.98
CA PHE A 458 20.40 3.59 -3.02
C PHE A 458 18.90 3.64 -3.33
N GLY A 459 18.23 2.48 -3.27
CA GLY A 459 16.77 2.37 -3.29
C GLY A 459 16.23 2.19 -1.88
N ARG A 460 15.11 2.85 -1.58
CA ARG A 460 14.43 2.73 -0.29
C ARG A 460 13.64 1.43 -0.20
N ARG A 461 13.69 0.74 0.94
CA ARG A 461 13.02 -0.54 1.22
C ARG A 461 12.34 -0.51 2.59
N LEU A 462 11.21 -1.19 2.67
CA LEU A 462 10.55 -1.53 3.92
C LEU A 462 11.01 -2.93 4.33
N ALA A 463 11.79 -3.00 5.41
CA ALA A 463 12.48 -4.22 5.84
C ALA A 463 12.02 -4.65 7.23
N ALA A 464 12.00 -5.96 7.48
CA ALA A 464 11.75 -6.48 8.83
C ALA A 464 12.88 -6.12 9.80
N VAL A 465 12.53 -5.91 11.07
CA VAL A 465 13.50 -5.77 12.16
C VAL A 465 13.83 -7.18 12.69
N ARG A 466 15.12 -7.44 12.97
CA ARG A 466 15.50 -8.70 13.61
C ARG A 466 15.14 -8.63 15.10
N PRO A 467 14.40 -9.60 15.66
CA PRO A 467 14.09 -9.61 17.08
C PRO A 467 15.38 -9.66 17.90
N GLY A 468 15.55 -8.70 18.81
CA GLY A 468 16.61 -8.70 19.81
C GLY A 468 16.03 -8.83 21.21
N THR A 469 16.89 -8.91 22.23
CA THR A 469 16.41 -8.82 23.63
C THR A 469 15.83 -7.41 23.84
N PRO A 470 14.51 -7.28 24.12
CA PRO A 470 13.91 -5.97 24.29
C PRO A 470 14.48 -5.32 25.55
N GLN A 471 15.05 -4.13 25.40
CA GLN A 471 15.29 -3.26 26.54
C GLN A 471 14.03 -2.42 26.74
N ASP A 472 13.50 -2.43 27.95
CA ASP A 472 12.27 -1.70 28.27
C ASP A 472 12.65 -0.43 29.02
N TRP A 473 12.27 0.73 28.48
CA TRP A 473 12.56 2.01 29.12
C TRP A 473 11.83 2.12 30.47
N GLN A 474 12.59 2.51 31.50
CA GLN A 474 12.08 2.85 32.83
C GLN A 474 12.32 4.35 33.09
N PRO A 475 11.27 5.18 33.02
CA PRO A 475 11.40 6.63 33.19
C PRO A 475 11.80 7.00 34.64
N THR A 476 12.90 7.74 34.78
CA THR A 476 13.50 8.10 36.07
C THR A 476 13.12 9.51 36.57
N GLY A 477 12.88 10.45 35.64
CA GLY A 477 12.56 11.85 35.91
C GLY A 477 11.17 12.28 35.42
N THR A 478 11.06 13.54 34.98
CA THR A 478 9.83 14.09 34.41
C THR A 478 9.71 13.70 32.94
N VAL A 479 8.56 13.15 32.54
CA VAL A 479 8.22 12.87 31.14
C VAL A 479 7.15 13.85 30.67
N LEU A 480 7.48 14.65 29.65
CA LEU A 480 6.57 15.58 28.99
C LEU A 480 5.83 14.89 27.85
N ILE A 481 4.50 14.98 27.83
CA ILE A 481 3.64 14.42 26.78
C ILE A 481 2.79 15.55 26.16
N THR A 482 3.05 15.90 24.90
CA THR A 482 2.23 16.91 24.19
C THR A 482 1.01 16.28 23.55
N GLY A 483 -0.14 16.96 23.55
CA GLY A 483 -1.41 16.30 23.25
C GLY A 483 -1.79 15.32 24.37
N GLY A 484 -1.29 15.56 25.59
CA GLY A 484 -1.35 14.62 26.71
C GLY A 484 -2.77 14.35 27.23
N THR A 485 -3.73 15.22 26.93
CA THR A 485 -5.16 15.02 27.23
C THR A 485 -5.95 14.42 26.07
N GLY A 486 -5.33 14.22 24.89
CA GLY A 486 -5.95 13.54 23.76
C GLY A 486 -5.91 12.02 23.91
N ALA A 487 -6.68 11.29 23.08
CA ALA A 487 -6.84 9.84 23.19
C ALA A 487 -5.50 9.06 23.28
N LEU A 488 -4.55 9.37 22.39
CA LEU A 488 -3.23 8.71 22.37
C LEU A 488 -2.37 9.14 23.56
N GLY A 489 -2.27 10.45 23.83
CA GLY A 489 -1.45 10.98 24.92
C GLY A 489 -1.90 10.48 26.30
N ALA A 490 -3.21 10.46 26.54
CA ALA A 490 -3.80 9.96 27.78
C ALA A 490 -3.49 8.47 28.00
N ARG A 491 -3.55 7.67 26.93
CA ARG A 491 -3.24 6.24 27.00
C ARG A 491 -1.75 5.98 27.21
N THR A 492 -0.89 6.72 26.52
CA THR A 492 0.56 6.70 26.76
C THR A 492 0.88 7.05 28.20
N ALA A 493 0.25 8.11 28.76
CA ALA A 493 0.44 8.51 30.15
C ALA A 493 0.06 7.38 31.14
N ARG A 494 -1.11 6.74 30.96
CA ARG A 494 -1.57 5.63 31.82
C ARG A 494 -0.59 4.46 31.82
N ARG A 495 -0.10 4.08 30.63
CA ARG A 495 0.84 2.96 30.48
C ARG A 495 2.21 3.28 31.06
N LEU A 496 2.69 4.51 30.95
CA LEU A 496 3.93 4.93 31.59
C LEU A 496 3.80 4.98 33.12
N ALA A 497 2.69 5.49 33.65
CA ALA A 497 2.42 5.46 35.09
C ALA A 497 2.39 4.01 35.63
N GLY A 498 1.69 3.11 34.95
CA GLY A 498 1.67 1.68 35.31
C GLY A 498 3.03 0.98 35.19
N ALA A 499 3.97 1.54 34.41
CA ALA A 499 5.35 1.09 34.30
C ALA A 499 6.30 1.75 35.32
N GLY A 500 5.78 2.59 36.22
CA GLY A 500 6.54 3.22 37.30
C GLY A 500 7.00 4.66 37.03
N ALA A 501 6.48 5.34 35.99
CA ALA A 501 6.78 6.75 35.76
C ALA A 501 6.28 7.61 36.93
N ARG A 502 7.20 8.34 37.55
CA ARG A 502 6.89 9.10 38.77
C ARG A 502 6.24 10.45 38.49
N ARG A 503 6.65 11.16 37.44
CA ARG A 503 6.11 12.49 37.11
C ARG A 503 5.79 12.61 35.63
N LEU A 504 4.55 13.01 35.33
CA LEU A 504 4.02 13.12 33.96
C LEU A 504 3.50 14.53 33.74
N LEU A 505 4.17 15.29 32.85
CA LEU A 505 3.76 16.63 32.45
C LEU A 505 2.93 16.54 31.16
N LEU A 506 1.62 16.71 31.27
CA LEU A 506 0.67 16.59 30.16
C LEU A 506 0.33 17.97 29.61
N LEU A 507 0.74 18.23 28.37
CA LEU A 507 0.51 19.50 27.70
C LEU A 507 -0.62 19.39 26.68
N SER A 508 -1.55 20.33 26.70
CA SER A 508 -2.54 20.55 25.66
C SER A 508 -3.02 21.99 25.68
N ARG A 509 -3.64 22.48 24.61
CA ARG A 509 -4.16 23.87 24.56
C ARG A 509 -5.22 24.13 25.64
N SER A 510 -6.11 23.16 25.85
CA SER A 510 -7.16 23.25 26.88
C SER A 510 -6.66 22.93 28.28
N GLY A 511 -5.50 22.28 28.43
CA GLY A 511 -4.88 22.00 29.73
C GLY A 511 -5.85 21.31 30.71
N PRO A 512 -5.97 21.80 31.95
CA PRO A 512 -6.91 21.28 32.94
C PRO A 512 -8.39 21.32 32.52
N ASP A 513 -8.76 22.22 31.60
CA ASP A 513 -10.13 22.39 31.11
C ASP A 513 -10.47 21.42 29.96
N ALA A 514 -9.54 20.55 29.56
CA ALA A 514 -9.83 19.51 28.58
C ALA A 514 -10.83 18.47 29.15
N GLU A 515 -11.74 18.01 28.30
CA GLU A 515 -12.66 16.92 28.64
C GLU A 515 -11.89 15.67 29.11
N GLY A 516 -12.30 15.09 30.25
CA GLY A 516 -11.64 13.92 30.84
C GLY A 516 -10.29 14.19 31.52
N ALA A 517 -9.76 15.42 31.55
CA ALA A 517 -8.45 15.71 32.14
C ALA A 517 -8.39 15.44 33.66
N ALA A 518 -9.46 15.77 34.39
CA ALA A 518 -9.55 15.52 35.83
C ALA A 518 -9.58 14.02 36.17
N GLU A 519 -10.32 13.24 35.38
CA GLU A 519 -10.40 11.78 35.50
C GLU A 519 -9.05 11.14 35.18
N LEU A 520 -8.41 11.55 34.08
CA LEU A 520 -7.06 11.11 33.72
C LEU A 520 -6.06 11.40 34.85
N ALA A 521 -6.07 12.60 35.43
CA ALA A 521 -5.19 12.94 36.53
C ALA A 521 -5.47 12.12 37.79
N ALA A 522 -6.72 11.77 38.08
CA ALA A 522 -7.06 10.87 39.19
C ALA A 522 -6.51 9.45 38.95
N ASP A 523 -6.68 8.94 37.74
CA ASP A 523 -6.22 7.60 37.37
C ASP A 523 -4.70 7.47 37.40
N LEU A 524 -3.97 8.50 36.94
CA LEU A 524 -2.50 8.52 37.01
C LEU A 524 -2.00 8.53 38.46
N ARG A 525 -2.68 9.24 39.37
CA ARG A 525 -2.36 9.21 40.81
C ARG A 525 -2.64 7.85 41.43
N ALA A 526 -3.73 7.18 41.03
CA ALA A 526 -4.04 5.83 41.49
C ALA A 526 -2.97 4.80 41.05
N LEU A 527 -2.32 5.05 39.91
CA LEU A 527 -1.19 4.26 39.40
C LEU A 527 0.16 4.64 40.03
N GLY A 528 0.20 5.62 40.93
CA GLY A 528 1.41 6.05 41.65
C GLY A 528 2.25 7.14 40.96
N ALA A 529 1.72 7.79 39.92
CA ALA A 529 2.36 8.91 39.24
C ALA A 529 1.86 10.27 39.77
N GLU A 530 2.67 11.31 39.59
CA GLU A 530 2.34 12.71 39.84
C GLU A 530 2.05 13.42 38.51
N PRO A 531 0.77 13.57 38.11
CA PRO A 531 0.41 14.26 36.88
C PRO A 531 0.37 15.78 37.08
N VAL A 532 1.02 16.50 36.17
CA VAL A 532 0.91 17.95 36.00
C VAL A 532 0.24 18.21 34.67
N VAL A 533 -1.00 18.69 34.68
CA VAL A 533 -1.73 19.06 33.46
C VAL A 533 -1.60 20.56 33.26
N ALA A 534 -1.02 20.99 32.14
CA ALA A 534 -0.78 22.41 31.85
C ALA A 534 -1.36 22.82 30.50
N ALA A 535 -1.97 24.00 30.47
CA ALA A 535 -2.41 24.64 29.25
C ALA A 535 -1.19 25.21 28.52
N CYS A 536 -0.90 24.71 27.31
CA CYS A 536 0.23 25.13 26.50
C CYS A 536 -0.05 24.81 25.03
N ASP A 537 0.07 25.81 24.15
CA ASP A 537 0.27 25.56 22.73
C ASP A 537 1.76 25.25 22.49
N THR A 538 2.08 24.00 22.13
CA THR A 538 3.47 23.59 21.87
C THR A 538 4.06 24.27 20.62
N ALA A 539 3.21 24.80 19.72
CA ALA A 539 3.66 25.61 18.59
C ALA A 539 3.91 27.09 18.96
N ASP A 540 3.73 27.47 20.22
CA ASP A 540 4.06 28.79 20.78
C ASP A 540 5.36 28.69 21.61
N ARG A 541 6.39 29.42 21.17
CA ARG A 541 7.72 29.38 21.77
C ARG A 541 7.71 29.87 23.21
N ASP A 542 7.02 30.96 23.50
CA ASP A 542 7.07 31.61 24.81
C ASP A 542 6.30 30.78 25.84
N GLN A 543 5.15 30.22 25.45
CA GLN A 543 4.41 29.30 26.30
C GLN A 543 5.21 28.03 26.61
N LEU A 544 5.83 27.42 25.58
CA LEU A 544 6.62 26.21 25.78
C LEU A 544 7.86 26.47 26.64
N ALA A 545 8.57 27.58 26.40
CA ALA A 545 9.71 27.97 27.22
C ALA A 545 9.32 28.21 28.69
N ALA A 546 8.19 28.86 28.94
CA ALA A 546 7.68 29.09 30.30
C ALA A 546 7.36 27.78 31.02
N VAL A 547 6.73 26.82 30.34
CA VAL A 547 6.43 25.50 30.88
C VAL A 547 7.69 24.70 31.17
N LEU A 548 8.69 24.73 30.28
CA LEU A 548 9.97 24.04 30.48
C LEU A 548 10.76 24.63 31.65
N ALA A 549 10.76 25.96 31.80
CA ALA A 549 11.42 26.65 32.91
C ALA A 549 10.76 26.39 34.28
N ALA A 550 9.50 25.95 34.31
CA ALA A 550 8.79 25.59 35.54
C ALA A 550 9.08 24.17 36.03
N ILE A 551 9.85 23.37 35.27
CA ILE A 551 10.21 22.00 35.67
C ILE A 551 11.22 22.05 36.82
N PRO A 552 10.93 21.39 37.97
CA PRO A 552 11.82 21.43 39.13
C PRO A 552 13.17 20.73 38.91
N ASP A 553 14.25 21.30 39.46
CA ASP A 553 15.61 20.77 39.36
C ASP A 553 15.78 19.40 40.06
N ASP A 554 14.95 19.08 41.06
CA ASP A 554 14.96 17.80 41.79
C ASP A 554 14.26 16.66 41.03
N ALA A 555 13.52 16.99 39.96
CA ALA A 555 12.89 16.05 39.06
C ALA A 555 13.03 16.53 37.60
N PRO A 556 14.26 16.51 37.06
CA PRO A 556 14.56 17.10 35.75
C PRO A 556 13.79 16.41 34.63
N LEU A 557 13.64 17.13 33.51
CA LEU A 557 13.07 16.58 32.28
C LEU A 557 14.01 15.53 31.71
N THR A 558 13.57 14.27 31.66
CA THR A 558 14.35 13.15 31.08
C THR A 558 13.67 12.53 29.86
N GLY A 559 12.39 12.82 29.61
CA GLY A 559 11.65 12.27 28.48
C GLY A 559 10.72 13.28 27.82
N VAL A 560 10.70 13.31 26.50
CA VAL A 560 9.72 14.05 25.68
C VAL A 560 8.99 13.06 24.78
N ILE A 561 7.66 13.11 24.77
CA ILE A 561 6.81 12.32 23.88
C ILE A 561 5.83 13.26 23.16
N HIS A 562 6.03 13.41 21.86
CA HIS A 562 5.21 14.28 21.04
C HIS A 562 4.07 13.49 20.38
N THR A 563 2.86 13.52 20.98
CA THR A 563 1.66 12.87 20.43
C THR A 563 0.66 13.84 19.79
N ALA A 564 0.97 15.14 19.73
CA ALA A 564 0.04 16.12 19.19
C ALA A 564 -0.11 15.95 17.67
N GLY A 565 -1.34 16.04 17.18
CA GLY A 565 -1.63 15.88 15.76
C GLY A 565 -3.10 16.10 15.45
N VAL A 566 -3.36 16.56 14.24
CA VAL A 566 -4.70 16.72 13.67
C VAL A 566 -4.66 16.10 12.27
N LEU A 567 -5.74 15.42 11.87
CA LEU A 567 -5.93 14.96 10.50
C LEU A 567 -6.70 16.00 9.71
N ASP A 568 -6.29 16.19 8.46
CA ASP A 568 -7.00 16.98 7.46
C ASP A 568 -6.82 16.29 6.11
N ASP A 569 -7.65 15.26 5.89
CA ASP A 569 -7.52 14.35 4.76
C ASP A 569 -8.13 14.97 3.48
N GLY A 570 -7.37 14.95 2.40
CA GLY A 570 -7.75 15.44 1.08
C GLY A 570 -6.79 14.94 0.00
N VAL A 571 -7.32 14.71 -1.20
CA VAL A 571 -6.49 14.43 -2.38
C VAL A 571 -5.61 15.64 -2.69
N VAL A 572 -4.44 15.40 -3.30
CA VAL A 572 -3.47 16.48 -3.55
C VAL A 572 -4.08 17.58 -4.41
N ASP A 573 -5.00 17.27 -5.33
CA ASP A 573 -5.66 18.27 -6.17
C ASP A 573 -6.51 19.29 -5.39
N GLY A 574 -7.08 18.86 -4.26
CA GLY A 574 -7.91 19.70 -3.38
C GLY A 574 -7.16 20.28 -2.18
N LEU A 575 -5.83 20.17 -2.15
CA LEU A 575 -5.03 20.77 -1.08
C LEU A 575 -4.84 22.26 -1.32
N THR A 576 -5.08 23.04 -0.27
CA THR A 576 -4.82 24.47 -0.21
C THR A 576 -3.74 24.76 0.85
N PRO A 577 -3.06 25.92 0.79
CA PRO A 577 -2.04 26.27 1.79
C PRO A 577 -2.56 26.26 3.24
N ASP A 578 -3.82 26.65 3.47
CA ASP A 578 -4.43 26.65 4.81
C ASP A 578 -4.60 25.24 5.40
N ARG A 579 -4.92 24.25 4.55
CA ARG A 579 -5.01 22.84 4.96
C ARG A 579 -3.64 22.28 5.35
N PHE A 580 -2.57 22.75 4.70
CA PHE A 580 -1.20 22.43 5.13
C PHE A 580 -0.89 23.03 6.51
N ALA A 581 -1.22 24.30 6.74
CA ALA A 581 -0.83 25.03 7.95
C ALA A 581 -1.32 24.36 9.23
N THR A 582 -2.56 23.86 9.26
CA THR A 582 -3.16 23.25 10.45
C THR A 582 -2.40 21.99 10.90
N VAL A 583 -2.12 21.08 9.97
CA VAL A 583 -1.42 19.81 10.27
C VAL A 583 0.04 20.07 10.63
N PHE A 584 0.72 20.94 9.88
CA PHE A 584 2.12 21.28 10.12
C PHE A 584 2.34 22.04 11.43
N ARG A 585 1.43 22.93 11.83
CA ARG A 585 1.50 23.62 13.12
C ARG A 585 1.48 22.62 14.27
N ALA A 586 0.50 21.71 14.29
CA ALA A 586 0.32 20.78 15.39
C ALA A 586 1.50 19.80 15.54
N LYS A 587 2.04 19.31 14.42
CA LYS A 587 3.12 18.31 14.39
C LYS A 587 4.51 18.92 14.24
N VAL A 588 4.77 19.58 13.12
CA VAL A 588 6.12 19.98 12.72
C VAL A 588 6.61 21.18 13.53
N ALA A 589 5.82 22.26 13.62
CA ALA A 589 6.23 23.45 14.38
C ALA A 589 6.47 23.12 15.86
N SER A 590 5.55 22.36 16.47
CA SER A 590 5.70 21.82 17.83
C SER A 590 6.99 21.01 18.01
N ALA A 591 7.26 20.05 17.11
CA ALA A 591 8.43 19.19 17.23
C ALA A 591 9.76 19.95 17.04
N LEU A 592 9.80 20.95 16.15
CA LEU A 592 10.97 21.80 15.94
C LEU A 592 11.25 22.70 17.17
N LEU A 593 10.20 23.24 17.80
CA LEU A 593 10.36 24.02 19.03
C LEU A 593 10.77 23.14 20.22
N LEU A 594 10.23 21.91 20.31
CA LEU A 594 10.69 20.93 21.30
C LEU A 594 12.17 20.61 21.08
N ASP A 595 12.60 20.29 19.85
CA ASP A 595 14.01 20.04 19.52
C ASP A 595 14.89 21.21 19.97
N GLU A 596 14.51 22.44 19.61
CA GLU A 596 15.27 23.64 19.94
C GLU A 596 15.37 23.87 21.46
N LEU A 597 14.23 23.90 22.16
CA LEU A 597 14.17 24.30 23.57
C LEU A 597 14.65 23.20 24.52
N THR A 598 14.62 21.93 24.11
CA THR A 598 15.10 20.81 24.96
C THR A 598 16.52 20.35 24.66
N ARG A 599 17.24 21.00 23.73
CA ARG A 599 18.65 20.65 23.40
C ARG A 599 19.61 20.73 24.60
N GLY A 600 19.34 21.62 25.56
CA GLY A 600 20.13 21.77 26.78
C GLY A 600 19.79 20.78 27.90
N HIS A 601 18.77 19.95 27.72
CA HIS A 601 18.33 18.97 28.72
C HIS A 601 18.98 17.60 28.47
N ASP A 602 19.33 16.91 29.54
CA ASP A 602 19.88 15.54 29.50
C ASP A 602 18.74 14.53 29.32
N LEU A 603 18.16 14.52 28.12
CA LEU A 603 17.08 13.62 27.77
C LEU A 603 17.60 12.18 27.63
N GLU A 604 16.84 11.23 28.16
CA GLU A 604 16.97 9.81 27.84
C GLU A 604 16.16 9.46 26.58
N VAL A 605 15.00 10.09 26.42
CA VAL A 605 14.03 9.80 25.36
C VAL A 605 13.49 11.09 24.73
N PHE A 606 13.45 11.11 23.40
CA PHE A 606 12.72 12.10 22.61
C PHE A 606 11.92 11.35 21.54
N ALA A 607 10.66 11.06 21.81
CA ALA A 607 9.81 10.24 20.96
C ALA A 607 8.83 11.10 20.15
N LEU A 608 8.76 10.86 18.83
CA LEU A 608 7.84 11.54 17.93
C LEU A 608 6.79 10.55 17.41
N PHE A 609 5.50 10.86 17.57
CA PHE A 609 4.43 10.04 17.01
C PHE A 609 4.23 10.42 15.54
N SER A 610 4.86 9.62 14.68
CA SER A 610 4.73 9.68 13.23
C SER A 610 3.62 8.71 12.77
N SER A 611 3.54 8.47 11.47
CA SER A 611 2.50 7.64 10.85
C SER A 611 3.11 6.76 9.76
N ALA A 612 2.60 5.54 9.61
CA ALA A 612 2.92 4.66 8.49
C ALA A 612 2.64 5.32 7.14
N SER A 613 1.74 6.31 7.06
CA SER A 613 1.53 7.11 5.85
C SER A 613 2.78 7.90 5.41
N ALA A 614 3.66 8.30 6.33
CA ALA A 614 4.96 8.86 5.97
C ALA A 614 5.94 7.80 5.46
N ALA A 615 5.77 6.54 5.85
CA ALA A 615 6.63 5.43 5.46
C ALA A 615 6.28 4.87 4.08
N VAL A 616 5.01 4.61 3.81
CA VAL A 616 4.54 3.96 2.56
C VAL A 616 3.64 4.85 1.70
N GLY A 617 3.07 5.92 2.25
CA GLY A 617 2.01 6.69 1.59
C GLY A 617 0.63 6.13 1.89
N ASN A 618 -0.36 7.01 1.96
CA ASN A 618 -1.77 6.64 1.98
C ASN A 618 -2.53 7.68 1.13
N PRO A 619 -3.32 7.28 0.11
CA PRO A 619 -4.12 8.23 -0.67
C PRO A 619 -4.96 9.13 0.23
N GLY A 620 -5.22 10.37 -0.19
CA GLY A 620 -5.95 11.36 0.59
C GLY A 620 -5.19 11.92 1.80
N GLN A 621 -3.96 11.47 2.08
CA GLN A 621 -3.20 11.90 3.26
C GLN A 621 -1.90 12.63 2.91
N GLY A 622 -1.87 13.37 1.80
CA GLY A 622 -0.67 14.05 1.29
C GLY A 622 0.00 14.96 2.33
N THR A 623 -0.78 15.88 2.92
CA THR A 623 -0.30 16.79 3.97
C THR A 623 0.17 16.04 5.22
N TYR A 624 -0.59 15.02 5.65
CA TYR A 624 -0.27 14.26 6.84
C TYR A 624 1.00 13.42 6.67
N ALA A 625 1.17 12.76 5.53
CA ALA A 625 2.39 12.04 5.18
C ALA A 625 3.60 12.98 5.10
N ALA A 626 3.43 14.17 4.51
CA ALA A 626 4.46 15.20 4.45
C ALA A 626 4.91 15.66 5.85
N ALA A 627 3.97 16.01 6.73
CA ALA A 627 4.28 16.45 8.09
C ALA A 627 5.01 15.36 8.91
N ASN A 628 4.55 14.12 8.83
CA ASN A 628 5.16 12.99 9.55
C ASN A 628 6.54 12.62 8.98
N ALA A 629 6.78 12.78 7.67
CA ALA A 629 8.11 12.58 7.10
C ALA A 629 9.15 13.60 7.61
N VAL A 630 8.73 14.82 7.97
CA VAL A 630 9.60 15.79 8.65
C VAL A 630 9.95 15.34 10.06
N LEU A 631 9.01 14.70 10.79
CA LEU A 631 9.30 14.13 12.11
C LEU A 631 10.34 12.99 12.02
N ASP A 632 10.21 12.14 11.01
CA ASP A 632 11.16 11.07 10.74
C ASP A 632 12.57 11.64 10.49
N ALA A 633 12.69 12.64 9.61
CA ALA A 633 13.95 13.31 9.31
C ALA A 633 14.52 14.10 10.51
N LEU A 634 13.67 14.68 11.37
CA LEU A 634 14.08 15.33 12.61
C LEU A 634 14.72 14.33 13.59
N ALA A 635 14.16 13.12 13.69
CA ALA A 635 14.74 12.07 14.51
C ALA A 635 16.11 11.59 13.98
N GLU A 636 16.23 11.44 12.65
CA GLU A 636 17.51 11.14 11.99
C GLU A 636 18.56 12.23 12.28
N ARG A 637 18.20 13.51 12.14
CA ARG A 637 19.10 14.65 12.45
C ARG A 637 19.58 14.62 13.90
N ARG A 638 18.66 14.52 14.86
CA ARG A 638 19.01 14.48 16.29
C ARG A 638 19.96 13.33 16.62
N ARG A 639 19.71 12.14 16.07
CA ARG A 639 20.59 10.98 16.26
C ARG A 639 21.98 11.19 15.65
N ALA A 640 22.07 11.79 14.46
CA ALA A 640 23.36 12.13 13.85
C ALA A 640 24.16 13.15 14.69
N GLU A 641 23.47 14.03 15.41
CA GLU A 641 24.06 14.98 16.37
C GLU A 641 24.38 14.35 17.75
N GLY A 642 24.14 13.05 17.93
CA GLY A 642 24.36 12.34 19.20
C GLY A 642 23.29 12.56 20.27
N LEU A 643 22.17 13.20 19.91
CA LEU A 643 21.02 13.41 20.80
C LEU A 643 20.02 12.25 20.67
N PRO A 644 19.30 11.89 21.75
CA PRO A 644 18.23 10.89 21.65
C PRO A 644 17.11 11.42 20.75
N ALA A 645 16.62 10.55 19.86
CA ALA A 645 15.36 10.72 19.15
C ALA A 645 14.88 9.41 18.53
N THR A 646 13.58 9.14 18.62
CA THR A 646 12.95 8.04 17.88
C THR A 646 11.61 8.51 17.33
N SER A 647 11.47 8.49 16.01
CA SER A 647 10.19 8.66 15.33
C SER A 647 9.51 7.30 15.18
N VAL A 648 8.27 7.17 15.66
CA VAL A 648 7.50 5.93 15.55
C VAL A 648 6.37 6.12 14.55
N ALA A 649 6.54 5.55 13.37
CA ALA A 649 5.57 5.57 12.28
C ALA A 649 4.51 4.48 12.52
N TYR A 650 3.46 4.84 13.25
CA TYR A 650 2.37 3.92 13.61
C TYR A 650 1.41 3.63 12.46
N GLY A 651 0.95 2.38 12.37
CA GLY A 651 -0.28 2.02 11.67
C GLY A 651 -1.53 2.56 12.38
N ALA A 652 -2.72 2.28 11.84
CA ALA A 652 -3.97 2.70 12.46
C ALA A 652 -4.11 2.10 13.87
N TRP A 653 -4.63 2.85 14.83
CA TRP A 653 -4.89 2.39 16.21
C TRP A 653 -6.34 1.94 16.34
N GLY A 654 -6.61 0.85 17.06
CA GLY A 654 -7.97 0.43 17.38
C GLY A 654 -8.60 1.23 18.53
N GLY A 655 -9.93 1.26 18.59
CA GLY A 655 -10.70 1.92 19.67
C GLY A 655 -11.08 3.38 19.36
N GLU A 656 -11.38 4.17 20.40
CA GLU A 656 -11.74 5.58 20.27
C GLU A 656 -10.57 6.43 19.74
N GLY A 657 -10.80 7.17 18.64
CA GLY A 657 -9.79 7.99 17.98
C GLY A 657 -9.99 8.09 16.46
N MET A 658 -8.91 8.37 15.74
CA MET A 658 -8.90 8.66 14.29
C MET A 658 -9.27 7.47 13.37
N ALA A 659 -9.51 6.27 13.91
CA ALA A 659 -9.85 5.07 13.15
C ALA A 659 -11.05 4.35 13.80
N ASP A 660 -12.26 4.73 13.38
CA ASP A 660 -13.52 4.19 13.88
C ASP A 660 -13.75 2.71 13.47
N GLY A 661 -14.29 1.91 14.39
CA GLY A 661 -14.20 0.44 14.42
C GLY A 661 -14.90 -0.31 13.27
N VAL A 662 -16.01 0.21 12.74
CA VAL A 662 -16.75 -0.47 11.64
C VAL A 662 -16.05 -0.27 10.30
N ARG A 663 -15.59 0.96 10.03
CA ARG A 663 -14.80 1.30 8.83
C ARG A 663 -13.41 0.68 8.88
N ALA A 664 -12.78 0.63 10.04
CA ALA A 664 -11.46 0.03 10.24
C ALA A 664 -11.44 -1.48 9.93
N ALA A 665 -12.48 -2.24 10.30
CA ALA A 665 -12.55 -3.68 10.00
C ALA A 665 -12.78 -3.97 8.51
N ALA A 666 -13.54 -3.13 7.80
CA ALA A 666 -13.72 -3.23 6.35
C ALA A 666 -12.43 -2.87 5.59
N LEU A 667 -11.75 -1.79 6.02
CA LEU A 667 -10.47 -1.36 5.46
C LEU A 667 -9.39 -2.42 5.69
N ALA A 668 -9.29 -2.98 6.90
CA ALA A 668 -8.30 -4.01 7.24
C ALA A 668 -8.44 -5.28 6.40
N ARG A 669 -9.67 -5.72 6.12
CA ARG A 669 -9.93 -6.87 5.25
C ARG A 669 -9.42 -6.65 3.82
N ARG A 670 -9.38 -5.39 3.36
CA ARG A 670 -9.08 -4.98 1.98
C ARG A 670 -7.62 -4.61 1.77
N THR A 671 -7.06 -3.79 2.66
CA THR A 671 -5.67 -3.30 2.56
C THR A 671 -4.67 -4.25 3.24
N GLY A 672 -5.14 -5.18 4.08
CA GLY A 672 -4.28 -6.02 4.91
C GLY A 672 -3.70 -5.30 6.12
N ILE A 673 -4.06 -4.03 6.38
CA ILE A 673 -3.57 -3.25 7.53
C ILE A 673 -4.59 -3.35 8.67
N ARG A 674 -4.22 -4.03 9.75
CA ARG A 674 -5.09 -4.20 10.92
C ARG A 674 -4.87 -3.07 11.93
N PRO A 675 -5.92 -2.63 12.66
CA PRO A 675 -5.76 -1.69 13.75
C PRO A 675 -4.90 -2.29 14.86
N LEU A 676 -3.93 -1.52 15.34
CA LEU A 676 -3.07 -1.89 16.46
C LEU A 676 -3.88 -1.90 17.75
N ASP A 677 -3.63 -2.88 18.61
CA ASP A 677 -4.03 -2.78 20.00
C ASP A 677 -3.26 -1.60 20.64
N PRO A 678 -3.96 -0.59 21.20
CA PRO A 678 -3.30 0.59 21.72
C PRO A 678 -2.32 0.33 22.86
N ASP A 679 -2.56 -0.69 23.67
CA ASP A 679 -1.70 -1.00 24.81
C ASP A 679 -0.40 -1.67 24.35
N LEU A 680 -0.51 -2.59 23.39
CA LEU A 680 0.65 -3.18 22.73
C LEU A 680 1.41 -2.15 21.88
N ALA A 681 0.73 -1.15 21.30
CA ALA A 681 1.39 -0.07 20.56
C ALA A 681 2.23 0.84 21.47
N VAL A 682 1.80 1.07 22.71
CA VAL A 682 2.61 1.78 23.73
C VAL A 682 3.73 0.87 24.29
N LEU A 683 3.51 -0.45 24.39
CA LEU A 683 4.61 -1.38 24.68
C LEU A 683 5.69 -1.30 23.59
N ALA A 684 5.27 -1.21 22.32
CA ALA A 684 6.18 -1.04 21.20
C ALA A 684 7.00 0.25 21.35
N LEU A 685 6.38 1.37 21.74
CA LEU A 685 7.04 2.65 22.02
C LEU A 685 8.21 2.47 23.00
N ARG A 686 7.94 1.91 24.18
CA ARG A 686 8.91 1.81 25.30
C ARG A 686 10.17 1.01 24.95
N GLN A 687 10.07 0.15 23.94
CA GLN A 687 11.15 -0.69 23.44
C GLN A 687 11.88 -0.08 22.24
N VAL A 688 11.19 0.65 21.36
CA VAL A 688 11.85 1.29 20.20
C VAL A 688 12.61 2.55 20.59
N VAL A 689 12.19 3.25 21.66
CA VAL A 689 12.90 4.45 22.16
C VAL A 689 14.29 4.14 22.71
N THR A 690 14.53 2.91 23.18
CA THR A 690 15.85 2.43 23.61
C THR A 690 16.67 1.83 22.46
N GLY A 691 16.07 1.70 21.26
CA GLY A 691 16.72 1.17 20.08
C GLY A 691 17.73 2.13 19.44
N THR A 692 18.47 1.61 18.46
CA THR A 692 19.45 2.38 17.68
C THR A 692 18.85 3.06 16.46
N ASP A 693 17.71 2.57 15.95
CA ASP A 693 17.10 3.11 14.75
C ASP A 693 16.39 4.44 15.06
N PRO A 694 16.66 5.53 14.30
CA PRO A 694 15.99 6.83 14.48
C PRO A 694 14.51 6.76 14.12
N VAL A 695 14.13 5.83 13.23
CA VAL A 695 12.77 5.69 12.71
C VAL A 695 12.34 4.22 12.79
N ALA A 696 11.24 3.96 13.49
CA ALA A 696 10.63 2.63 13.59
C ALA A 696 9.23 2.65 12.98
N VAL A 697 8.92 1.69 12.11
CA VAL A 697 7.58 1.48 11.58
C VAL A 697 6.90 0.42 12.44
N VAL A 698 5.75 0.73 13.02
CA VAL A 698 4.99 -0.18 13.87
C VAL A 698 3.60 -0.33 13.27
N ALA A 699 3.35 -1.42 12.56
CA ALA A 699 2.09 -1.66 11.88
C ALA A 699 1.75 -3.16 11.88
N ASP A 700 0.48 -3.48 12.12
CA ASP A 700 -0.01 -4.84 11.95
C ASP A 700 -0.44 -5.05 10.49
N VAL A 701 0.37 -5.79 9.75
CA VAL A 701 0.21 -5.99 8.31
C VAL A 701 0.12 -7.47 7.98
N ASP A 702 -0.91 -7.86 7.25
CA ASP A 702 -0.95 -9.11 6.47
C ASP A 702 -0.12 -8.91 5.19
N PRO A 703 1.08 -9.52 5.08
CA PRO A 703 2.01 -9.22 3.99
C PRO A 703 1.44 -9.55 2.60
N GLU A 704 0.66 -10.62 2.48
CA GLU A 704 0.12 -11.07 1.19
C GLU A 704 -0.94 -10.10 0.69
N ARG A 705 -1.88 -9.73 1.57
CA ARG A 705 -2.95 -8.78 1.20
C ARG A 705 -2.39 -7.40 0.95
N PHE A 706 -1.48 -6.93 1.79
CA PHE A 706 -0.92 -5.60 1.67
C PHE A 706 -0.12 -5.42 0.39
N VAL A 707 0.82 -6.33 0.08
CA VAL A 707 1.61 -6.24 -1.14
C VAL A 707 0.70 -6.25 -2.38
N ARG A 708 -0.30 -7.13 -2.41
CA ARG A 708 -1.26 -7.21 -3.53
C ARG A 708 -2.10 -5.95 -3.68
N ALA A 709 -2.66 -5.43 -2.59
CA ALA A 709 -3.50 -4.24 -2.61
C ALA A 709 -2.68 -3.00 -2.99
N PHE A 710 -1.50 -2.84 -2.38
CA PHE A 710 -0.64 -1.67 -2.58
C PHE A 710 -0.06 -1.60 -3.99
N THR A 711 0.30 -2.75 -4.59
CA THR A 711 0.87 -2.80 -5.95
C THR A 711 -0.17 -2.87 -7.07
N SER A 712 -1.46 -2.83 -6.75
CA SER A 712 -2.55 -2.97 -7.72
C SER A 712 -2.64 -1.81 -8.73
N VAL A 713 -2.25 -0.61 -8.30
CA VAL A 713 -2.29 0.61 -9.12
C VAL A 713 -0.94 0.87 -9.79
N ARG A 714 0.15 0.63 -9.06
CA ARG A 714 1.52 0.84 -9.53
C ARG A 714 2.47 -0.15 -8.86
N PRO A 715 3.44 -0.73 -9.57
CA PRO A 715 4.53 -1.49 -8.94
C PRO A 715 5.26 -0.66 -7.89
N SER A 716 5.81 -1.31 -6.86
CA SER A 716 6.56 -0.61 -5.81
C SER A 716 7.73 -1.43 -5.31
N SER A 717 8.94 -1.04 -5.71
CA SER A 717 10.21 -1.64 -5.23
C SER A 717 10.44 -1.42 -3.73
N LEU A 718 9.71 -0.51 -3.08
CA LEU A 718 9.72 -0.32 -1.63
C LEU A 718 9.43 -1.64 -0.89
N LEU A 719 8.53 -2.45 -1.44
CA LEU A 719 8.06 -3.70 -0.83
C LEU A 719 8.92 -4.92 -1.19
N ALA A 720 10.04 -4.75 -1.91
CA ALA A 720 10.82 -5.86 -2.44
C ALA A 720 11.36 -6.84 -1.39
N GLU A 721 11.55 -6.39 -0.14
CA GLU A 721 12.00 -7.22 0.98
C GLU A 721 10.84 -7.84 1.77
N MET A 722 9.58 -7.58 1.42
CA MET A 722 8.43 -8.21 2.05
C MET A 722 8.26 -9.65 1.55
N PRO A 723 7.92 -10.63 2.42
CA PRO A 723 7.84 -12.04 2.07
C PRO A 723 6.95 -12.36 0.85
N ALA A 724 5.85 -11.62 0.67
CA ALA A 724 4.88 -11.85 -0.41
C ALA A 724 5.24 -11.18 -1.75
N HIS A 725 6.27 -10.33 -1.80
CA HIS A 725 6.59 -9.57 -3.02
C HIS A 725 7.15 -10.42 -4.14
N ALA A 726 8.10 -11.31 -3.83
CA ALA A 726 8.74 -12.17 -4.84
C ALA A 726 7.72 -13.11 -5.53
N ALA A 727 6.72 -13.60 -4.79
CA ALA A 727 5.66 -14.44 -5.34
C ALA A 727 4.75 -13.66 -6.31
N LEU A 728 4.56 -12.35 -6.08
CA LEU A 728 3.72 -11.49 -6.90
C LEU A 728 4.44 -11.06 -8.20
N THR A 729 5.75 -10.82 -8.14
CA THR A 729 6.58 -10.48 -9.32
C THR A 729 6.95 -11.68 -10.19
N ALA A 730 6.99 -12.89 -9.63
CA ALA A 730 7.32 -14.13 -10.36
C ALA A 730 6.11 -14.77 -11.06
N ALA A 731 4.89 -14.36 -10.74
CA ALA A 731 3.72 -14.77 -11.51
C ALA A 731 3.84 -14.16 -12.91
N PRO A 732 3.73 -14.95 -14.00
CA PRO A 732 3.66 -14.37 -15.33
C PRO A 732 2.51 -13.36 -15.36
N THR A 733 2.67 -12.27 -16.08
CA THR A 733 1.61 -11.30 -16.44
C THR A 733 0.58 -11.95 -17.38
N GLY A 734 0.17 -13.18 -17.07
CA GLY A 734 -0.92 -13.92 -17.69
C GLY A 734 -2.16 -13.74 -16.83
N ASP A 735 -3.11 -13.00 -17.36
CA ASP A 735 -4.49 -12.89 -16.89
C ASP A 735 -4.66 -12.25 -15.49
N THR A 736 -4.31 -10.97 -15.40
CA THR A 736 -5.09 -10.06 -14.54
C THR A 736 -6.57 -10.21 -14.95
N GLY A 737 -7.48 -10.44 -14.00
CA GLY A 737 -8.92 -10.56 -14.26
C GLY A 737 -9.46 -9.49 -15.22
N PRO A 738 -10.65 -9.73 -15.82
CA PRO A 738 -11.00 -9.30 -17.18
C PRO A 738 -10.32 -7.97 -17.57
N SER A 739 -9.30 -8.05 -18.42
CA SER A 739 -8.51 -6.88 -18.81
C SER A 739 -9.39 -5.76 -19.35
N ALA A 740 -8.87 -4.53 -19.33
CA ALA A 740 -9.39 -3.36 -20.04
C ALA A 740 -9.86 -3.67 -21.47
N THR A 741 -9.06 -4.46 -22.19
CA THR A 741 -9.36 -4.99 -23.53
C THR A 741 -10.52 -5.97 -23.49
N GLY A 742 -10.56 -6.88 -22.51
CA GLY A 742 -11.68 -7.80 -22.29
C GLY A 742 -13.00 -7.09 -21.95
N LEU A 743 -12.98 -6.03 -21.14
CA LEU A 743 -14.18 -5.24 -20.84
C LEU A 743 -14.64 -4.43 -22.06
N ARG A 744 -13.73 -3.76 -22.77
CA ARG A 744 -14.03 -3.02 -24.01
C ARG A 744 -14.61 -3.95 -25.08
N GLU A 745 -14.01 -5.11 -25.32
CA GLU A 745 -14.52 -6.11 -26.27
C GLU A 745 -15.89 -6.67 -25.85
N ARG A 746 -16.09 -6.91 -24.55
CA ARG A 746 -17.37 -7.39 -24.02
C ARG A 746 -18.47 -6.34 -24.18
N LEU A 747 -18.16 -5.06 -23.96
CA LEU A 747 -19.08 -3.93 -24.18
C LEU A 747 -19.37 -3.71 -25.68
N ALA A 748 -18.36 -3.84 -26.55
CA ALA A 748 -18.55 -3.72 -27.99
C ALA A 748 -19.49 -4.81 -28.55
N ARG A 749 -19.42 -6.04 -28.01
CA ARG A 749 -20.30 -7.16 -28.38
C ARG A 749 -21.72 -7.07 -27.79
N LEU A 750 -21.97 -6.18 -26.83
CA LEU A 750 -23.30 -5.95 -26.27
C LEU A 750 -24.13 -5.01 -27.17
N PRO A 751 -25.46 -5.23 -27.28
CA PRO A 751 -26.37 -4.26 -27.90
C PRO A 751 -26.24 -2.89 -27.24
N GLU A 752 -26.36 -1.81 -28.01
CA GLU A 752 -26.14 -0.43 -27.57
C GLU A 752 -26.92 -0.07 -26.29
N GLY A 753 -28.22 -0.42 -26.24
CA GLY A 753 -29.06 -0.20 -25.06
C GLY A 753 -28.69 -0.99 -23.80
N ARG A 754 -27.77 -1.97 -23.91
CA ARG A 754 -27.26 -2.78 -22.78
C ARG A 754 -25.88 -2.35 -22.30
N ARG A 755 -25.21 -1.43 -23.00
CA ARG A 755 -23.85 -0.97 -22.66
C ARG A 755 -23.86 -0.06 -21.43
N ALA A 756 -24.67 0.99 -21.43
CA ALA A 756 -24.77 1.93 -20.31
C ALA A 756 -25.22 1.28 -18.98
N PRO A 757 -26.26 0.39 -18.96
CA PRO A 757 -26.62 -0.32 -17.74
C PRO A 757 -25.51 -1.23 -17.20
N SER A 758 -24.70 -1.83 -18.08
CA SER A 758 -23.60 -2.71 -17.67
C SER A 758 -22.46 -1.94 -17.01
N VAL A 759 -22.12 -0.75 -17.53
CA VAL A 759 -21.10 0.12 -16.91
C VAL A 759 -21.63 0.72 -15.61
N LEU A 760 -22.93 1.08 -15.55
CA LEU A 760 -23.57 1.56 -14.33
C LEU A 760 -23.54 0.51 -13.21
N THR A 761 -23.81 -0.76 -13.52
CA THR A 761 -23.69 -1.85 -12.55
C THR A 761 -22.25 -1.93 -12.02
N LEU A 762 -21.25 -1.89 -12.91
CA LEU A 762 -19.84 -1.91 -12.49
C LEU A 762 -19.50 -0.74 -11.55
N VAL A 763 -19.92 0.48 -11.89
CA VAL A 763 -19.67 1.67 -11.04
C VAL A 763 -20.36 1.52 -9.68
N ARG A 764 -21.60 1.03 -9.64
CA ARG A 764 -22.35 0.83 -8.39
C ARG A 764 -21.76 -0.30 -7.53
N GLU A 765 -21.28 -1.37 -8.15
CA GLU A 765 -20.57 -2.47 -7.48
C GLU A 765 -19.31 -1.96 -6.80
N ARG A 766 -18.44 -1.26 -7.53
CA ARG A 766 -17.22 -0.66 -6.96
C ARG A 766 -17.52 0.38 -5.90
N ALA A 767 -18.56 1.20 -6.10
CA ALA A 767 -18.97 2.19 -5.12
C ALA A 767 -19.50 1.56 -3.82
N ALA A 768 -20.30 0.50 -3.93
CA ALA A 768 -20.78 -0.26 -2.77
C ALA A 768 -19.62 -0.93 -2.01
N GLU A 769 -18.64 -1.49 -2.74
CA GLU A 769 -17.42 -2.06 -2.16
C GLU A 769 -16.61 -1.03 -1.36
N VAL A 770 -16.43 0.19 -1.89
CA VAL A 770 -15.71 1.27 -1.20
C VAL A 770 -16.42 1.71 0.08
N LEU A 771 -17.75 1.82 0.04
CA LEU A 771 -18.56 2.22 1.20
C LEU A 771 -18.76 1.08 2.22
N GLY A 772 -18.31 -0.14 1.91
CA GLY A 772 -18.49 -1.32 2.77
C GLY A 772 -19.91 -1.88 2.78
N HIS A 773 -20.71 -1.56 1.78
CA HIS A 773 -22.05 -2.12 1.60
C HIS A 773 -21.99 -3.53 0.99
N THR A 774 -22.89 -4.41 1.40
CA THR A 774 -22.97 -5.79 0.91
C THR A 774 -23.71 -5.93 -0.43
N GLY A 775 -24.23 -4.83 -0.98
CA GLY A 775 -24.97 -4.83 -2.25
C GLY A 775 -25.15 -3.43 -2.86
N THR A 776 -25.48 -3.39 -4.15
CA THR A 776 -25.62 -2.16 -4.96
C THR A 776 -26.91 -1.39 -4.72
N ASP A 777 -27.89 -1.98 -4.03
CA ASP A 777 -29.20 -1.38 -3.75
C ASP A 777 -29.10 -0.13 -2.87
N GLN A 778 -28.04 -0.03 -2.06
CA GLN A 778 -27.78 1.12 -1.20
C GLN A 778 -27.12 2.29 -1.96
N VAL A 779 -26.59 2.04 -3.16
CA VAL A 779 -25.96 3.04 -4.04
C VAL A 779 -26.97 3.38 -5.14
N GLY A 780 -27.75 4.43 -4.96
CA GLY A 780 -28.71 4.90 -5.98
C GLY A 780 -27.99 5.47 -7.22
N PRO A 781 -28.46 5.20 -8.45
CA PRO A 781 -27.78 5.61 -9.68
C PRO A 781 -27.65 7.14 -9.81
N ASP A 782 -28.61 7.89 -9.28
CA ASP A 782 -28.69 9.36 -9.38
C ASP A 782 -28.36 10.07 -8.07
N LYS A 783 -28.01 9.32 -7.01
CA LYS A 783 -27.59 9.93 -5.73
C LYS A 783 -26.17 10.44 -5.85
N ALA A 784 -25.92 11.64 -5.34
CA ALA A 784 -24.58 12.19 -5.29
C ALA A 784 -23.69 11.33 -4.38
N PHE A 785 -22.45 11.07 -4.81
CA PHE A 785 -21.50 10.28 -4.02
C PHE A 785 -21.27 10.86 -2.62
N ARG A 786 -21.27 12.20 -2.47
CA ARG A 786 -21.17 12.88 -1.17
C ARG A 786 -22.29 12.49 -0.20
N ASP A 787 -23.53 12.41 -0.70
CA ASP A 787 -24.70 12.04 0.11
C ASP A 787 -24.71 10.55 0.47
N LEU A 788 -24.00 9.73 -0.31
CA LEU A 788 -23.76 8.32 -0.03
C LEU A 788 -22.61 8.09 0.97
N GLY A 789 -21.95 9.16 1.43
CA GLY A 789 -20.87 9.10 2.41
C GLY A 789 -19.48 8.89 1.83
N PHE A 790 -19.27 9.17 0.53
CA PHE A 790 -17.93 9.26 -0.04
C PHE A 790 -17.19 10.48 0.49
N ASP A 791 -16.01 10.24 1.04
CA ASP A 791 -15.00 11.24 1.33
C ASP A 791 -13.92 11.27 0.24
N SER A 792 -12.91 12.13 0.41
CA SER A 792 -11.79 12.27 -0.53
C SER A 792 -10.99 10.97 -0.69
N LEU A 793 -10.93 10.12 0.34
CA LEU A 793 -10.22 8.85 0.33
C LEU A 793 -11.00 7.80 -0.49
N GLY A 794 -12.30 7.68 -0.23
CA GLY A 794 -13.20 6.80 -0.97
C GLY A 794 -13.27 7.15 -2.45
N ALA A 795 -13.20 8.44 -2.80
CA ALA A 795 -13.19 8.89 -4.19
C ALA A 795 -11.96 8.38 -4.97
N VAL A 796 -10.76 8.49 -4.38
CA VAL A 796 -9.53 7.95 -4.99
C VAL A 796 -9.58 6.44 -5.09
N GLU A 797 -10.12 5.79 -4.06
CA GLU A 797 -10.20 4.35 -4.02
C GLU A 797 -11.16 3.79 -5.09
N LEU A 798 -12.33 4.40 -5.26
CA LEU A 798 -13.26 4.08 -6.34
C LEU A 798 -12.61 4.31 -7.70
N ARG A 799 -11.91 5.42 -7.88
CA ARG A 799 -11.15 5.68 -9.10
C ARG A 799 -10.12 4.59 -9.38
N ASN A 800 -9.32 4.20 -8.38
CA ASN A 800 -8.29 3.18 -8.53
C ASN A 800 -8.90 1.82 -8.92
N GLN A 801 -10.02 1.45 -8.29
CA GLN A 801 -10.75 0.22 -8.63
C GLN A 801 -11.34 0.27 -10.04
N LEU A 802 -11.92 1.40 -10.45
CA LEU A 802 -12.47 1.58 -11.78
C LEU A 802 -11.36 1.63 -12.83
N GLY A 803 -10.23 2.28 -12.56
CA GLY A 803 -9.06 2.28 -13.43
C GLY A 803 -8.51 0.87 -13.62
N ALA A 804 -8.39 0.08 -12.56
CA ALA A 804 -7.97 -1.32 -12.65
C ALA A 804 -8.96 -2.19 -13.46
N ALA A 805 -10.27 -1.99 -13.28
CA ALA A 805 -11.31 -2.76 -13.95
C ALA A 805 -11.51 -2.37 -15.43
N THR A 806 -11.23 -1.11 -15.78
CA THR A 806 -11.48 -0.56 -17.12
C THR A 806 -10.21 -0.36 -17.95
N GLY A 807 -9.04 -0.35 -17.30
CA GLY A 807 -7.74 0.09 -17.83
C GLY A 807 -7.71 1.52 -18.32
N LEU A 808 -8.68 2.36 -17.95
CA LEU A 808 -8.64 3.78 -18.23
C LEU A 808 -7.76 4.51 -17.23
N THR A 809 -7.10 5.56 -17.70
CA THR A 809 -6.45 6.54 -16.82
C THR A 809 -7.50 7.54 -16.37
N LEU A 810 -8.02 7.34 -15.16
CA LEU A 810 -9.10 8.15 -14.60
C LEU A 810 -8.54 9.24 -13.65
N SER A 811 -9.12 10.44 -13.69
CA SER A 811 -8.70 11.56 -12.82
C SER A 811 -9.00 11.28 -11.34
N ALA A 812 -8.15 11.75 -10.41
CA ALA A 812 -8.46 11.66 -8.98
C ALA A 812 -9.69 12.50 -8.58
N THR A 813 -10.11 13.46 -9.41
CA THR A 813 -11.30 14.30 -9.24
C THR A 813 -12.58 13.69 -9.83
N LEU A 814 -12.50 12.47 -10.39
CA LEU A 814 -13.57 11.82 -11.15
C LEU A 814 -14.95 11.83 -10.48
N VAL A 815 -14.97 11.62 -9.16
CA VAL A 815 -16.21 11.61 -8.35
C VAL A 815 -16.79 13.01 -8.14
N PHE A 816 -15.99 14.07 -8.28
CA PHE A 816 -16.44 15.45 -8.24
C PHE A 816 -16.89 15.94 -9.62
N ASP A 817 -16.14 15.58 -10.67
CA ASP A 817 -16.46 15.91 -12.06
C ASP A 817 -17.72 15.17 -12.55
N HIS A 818 -17.94 13.96 -12.02
CA HIS A 818 -19.11 13.13 -12.29
C HIS A 818 -19.77 12.70 -10.97
N PRO A 819 -20.63 13.56 -10.39
CA PRO A 819 -21.07 13.44 -9.00
C PRO A 819 -22.01 12.27 -8.69
N THR A 820 -22.56 11.61 -9.72
CA THR A 820 -23.48 10.47 -9.55
C THR A 820 -22.94 9.21 -10.25
N PRO A 821 -23.28 7.99 -9.77
CA PRO A 821 -22.93 6.75 -10.45
C PRO A 821 -23.35 6.70 -11.92
N ALA A 822 -24.49 7.29 -12.28
CA ALA A 822 -24.97 7.39 -13.66
C ALA A 822 -24.09 8.29 -14.53
N ALA A 823 -23.75 9.50 -14.04
CA ALA A 823 -22.86 10.42 -14.76
C ALA A 823 -21.47 9.81 -14.97
N LEU A 824 -20.95 9.14 -13.94
CA LEU A 824 -19.66 8.47 -13.99
C LEU A 824 -19.65 7.28 -14.97
N ALA A 825 -20.72 6.48 -14.98
CA ALA A 825 -20.85 5.39 -15.93
C ALA A 825 -20.91 5.88 -17.38
N GLY A 826 -21.59 7.00 -17.64
CA GLY A 826 -21.63 7.64 -18.96
C GLY A 826 -20.24 8.08 -19.42
N HIS A 827 -19.47 8.74 -18.53
CA HIS A 827 -18.11 9.17 -18.82
C HIS A 827 -17.17 7.99 -19.13
N ILE A 828 -17.20 6.93 -18.32
CA ILE A 828 -16.39 5.72 -18.54
C ILE A 828 -16.77 5.05 -19.86
N LEU A 829 -18.06 4.98 -20.19
CA LEU A 829 -18.52 4.39 -21.44
C LEU A 829 -18.00 5.17 -22.66
N GLY A 830 -18.08 6.51 -22.64
CA GLY A 830 -17.58 7.36 -23.71
C GLY A 830 -16.06 7.25 -23.92
N GLN A 831 -15.30 7.03 -22.85
CA GLN A 831 -13.85 6.75 -22.97
C GLN A 831 -13.52 5.34 -23.48
N LEU A 832 -14.34 4.34 -23.12
CA LEU A 832 -14.12 2.95 -23.56
C LEU A 832 -14.51 2.73 -25.02
N LEU A 833 -15.56 3.40 -25.49
CA LEU A 833 -16.07 3.34 -26.85
C LEU A 833 -16.25 4.77 -27.39
N PRO A 834 -15.17 5.44 -27.83
CA PRO A 834 -15.31 6.73 -28.50
C PRO A 834 -16.08 6.51 -29.80
N ASP A 835 -17.20 7.21 -29.98
CA ASP A 835 -18.00 7.08 -31.20
C ASP A 835 -17.17 7.46 -32.43
N GLY A 836 -17.07 6.51 -33.36
CA GLY A 836 -16.34 6.69 -34.61
C GLY A 836 -17.14 7.53 -35.60
N ALA A 837 -17.03 8.86 -35.52
CA ALA A 837 -17.12 9.80 -36.65
C ALA A 837 -16.89 11.23 -36.15
N GLY A 838 -15.97 11.96 -36.77
CA GLY A 838 -15.64 13.33 -36.38
C GLY A 838 -16.80 14.32 -36.55
N ALA A 839 -17.00 15.15 -35.53
CA ALA A 839 -17.59 16.48 -35.59
C ALA A 839 -17.03 17.32 -34.41
N PRO A 840 -16.84 18.65 -34.55
CA PRO A 840 -16.04 19.45 -33.62
C PRO A 840 -16.75 19.66 -32.27
N ALA A 841 -15.92 19.83 -31.23
CA ALA A 841 -16.23 19.88 -29.80
C ALA A 841 -17.01 21.14 -29.34
N GLY A 842 -18.21 21.39 -29.90
CA GLY A 842 -19.06 22.51 -29.51
C GLY A 842 -20.35 22.15 -28.76
N GLY A 843 -20.83 20.90 -28.86
CA GLY A 843 -22.17 20.53 -28.36
C GLY A 843 -22.26 20.13 -26.88
N ASP A 844 -21.14 19.78 -26.23
CA ASP A 844 -21.14 19.31 -24.84
C ASP A 844 -21.15 20.44 -23.81
N GLU A 845 -20.59 21.61 -24.13
CA GLU A 845 -20.66 22.79 -23.27
C GLU A 845 -22.09 23.35 -23.19
N GLU A 846 -22.82 23.38 -24.31
CA GLU A 846 -24.21 23.82 -24.34
C GLU A 846 -25.13 22.91 -23.52
N ARG A 847 -24.90 21.58 -23.58
CA ARG A 847 -25.64 20.59 -22.80
C ARG A 847 -25.31 20.66 -21.31
N ALA A 848 -24.06 20.94 -20.96
CA ALA A 848 -23.62 21.13 -19.57
C ALA A 848 -24.16 22.44 -18.96
N VAL A 849 -24.20 23.52 -19.73
CA VAL A 849 -24.78 24.80 -19.30
C VAL A 849 -26.31 24.67 -19.12
N ARG A 850 -27.01 23.94 -20.00
CA ARG A 850 -28.44 23.62 -19.82
C ARG A 850 -28.70 22.85 -18.53
N ALA A 851 -27.93 21.80 -18.27
CA ALA A 851 -28.10 21.00 -17.06
C ALA A 851 -27.78 21.79 -15.78
N ALA A 852 -26.79 22.70 -15.84
CA ALA A 852 -26.43 23.57 -14.73
C ALA A 852 -27.52 24.63 -14.44
N LEU A 853 -28.12 25.23 -15.49
CA LEU A 853 -29.19 26.23 -15.32
C LEU A 853 -30.49 25.61 -14.81
N ALA A 854 -30.84 24.39 -15.26
CA ALA A 854 -32.03 23.66 -14.80
C ALA A 854 -31.93 23.20 -13.32
N ALA A 855 -30.72 23.10 -12.77
CA ALA A 855 -30.50 22.72 -11.38
C ALA A 855 -30.60 23.88 -10.37
N VAL A 856 -30.75 25.13 -10.85
CA VAL A 856 -30.84 26.32 -9.98
C VAL A 856 -32.32 26.71 -9.80
N PRO A 857 -32.82 26.83 -8.56
CA PRO A 857 -34.19 27.31 -8.30
C PRO A 857 -34.42 28.73 -8.85
N MET A 858 -35.60 28.98 -9.44
CA MET A 858 -35.98 30.25 -10.09
C MET A 858 -35.72 31.49 -9.21
N ASP A 859 -35.94 31.38 -7.90
CA ASP A 859 -35.76 32.45 -6.93
C ASP A 859 -34.29 32.94 -6.88
N ARG A 860 -33.33 32.01 -7.01
CA ARG A 860 -31.88 32.29 -7.03
C ARG A 860 -31.41 32.88 -8.35
N LEU A 861 -32.05 32.50 -9.47
CA LEU A 861 -31.79 33.11 -10.79
C LEU A 861 -32.30 34.56 -10.83
N ARG A 862 -33.39 34.85 -10.13
CA ARG A 862 -33.98 36.19 -10.01
C ARG A 862 -33.14 37.09 -9.08
N GLU A 863 -32.69 36.59 -7.92
CA GLU A 863 -31.80 37.32 -6.99
C GLU A 863 -30.43 37.66 -7.58
N SER A 864 -29.93 36.85 -8.52
CA SER A 864 -28.63 37.06 -9.18
C SER A 864 -28.70 37.95 -10.43
N GLY A 865 -29.91 38.38 -10.85
CA GLY A 865 -30.13 39.18 -12.07
C GLY A 865 -29.92 38.41 -13.38
N LEU A 866 -29.70 37.09 -13.30
CA LEU A 866 -29.43 36.21 -14.44
C LEU A 866 -30.70 35.90 -15.23
N LEU A 867 -31.86 35.84 -14.55
CA LEU A 867 -33.16 35.64 -15.18
C LEU A 867 -33.53 36.78 -16.11
N ASP A 868 -33.32 38.03 -15.69
CA ASP A 868 -33.60 39.22 -16.50
C ASP A 868 -32.71 39.27 -17.75
N ARG A 869 -31.46 38.80 -17.64
CA ARG A 869 -30.53 38.69 -18.77
C ARG A 869 -30.91 37.61 -19.77
N LEU A 870 -31.46 36.50 -19.29
CA LEU A 870 -31.98 35.41 -20.13
C LEU A 870 -33.27 35.84 -20.86
N LEU A 871 -34.14 36.62 -20.20
CA LEU A 871 -35.35 37.20 -20.79
C LEU A 871 -35.02 38.27 -21.86
N GLU A 872 -34.03 39.13 -21.60
CA GLU A 872 -33.49 40.08 -22.59
C GLU A 872 -32.97 39.36 -23.84
N LEU A 873 -32.20 38.28 -23.67
CA LEU A 873 -31.70 37.45 -24.77
C LEU A 873 -32.81 36.71 -25.51
N ALA A 874 -33.94 36.43 -24.85
CA ALA A 874 -35.14 35.85 -25.45
C ALA A 874 -36.10 36.86 -26.10
N GLY A 875 -35.71 38.14 -26.16
CA GLY A 875 -36.51 39.18 -26.79
C GLY A 875 -37.77 39.58 -26.00
N GLN A 876 -37.89 39.16 -24.74
CA GLN A 876 -39.01 39.54 -23.86
C GLN A 876 -38.54 40.61 -22.87
N HIS A 877 -39.08 41.83 -22.97
CA HIS A 877 -38.79 42.90 -22.01
C HIS A 877 -39.63 42.74 -20.74
N PRO A 878 -39.03 42.76 -19.54
CA PRO A 878 -39.80 42.79 -18.30
C PRO A 878 -40.53 44.14 -18.22
N ALA A 879 -41.85 44.10 -18.05
CA ALA A 879 -42.67 45.29 -17.89
C ALA A 879 -42.22 46.07 -16.63
N SER A 880 -41.70 47.28 -16.85
CA SER A 880 -41.39 48.23 -15.79
C SER A 880 -42.68 48.61 -15.05
N GLY A 881 -42.79 48.20 -13.79
CA GLY A 881 -43.88 48.65 -12.92
C GLY A 881 -43.72 50.13 -12.56
N ASP A 882 -44.74 50.92 -12.87
CA ASP A 882 -45.00 52.19 -12.21
C ASP A 882 -46.43 52.17 -11.63
N GLN A 883 -46.56 52.66 -10.40
CA GLN A 883 -47.74 52.57 -9.54
C GLN A 883 -48.80 53.62 -9.94
N ASP A 884 -50.06 53.23 -10.19
CA ASP A 884 -51.25 53.77 -9.47
C ASP A 884 -52.63 53.28 -10.01
N THR A 885 -53.49 52.86 -9.06
CA THR A 885 -54.97 52.94 -9.01
C THR A 885 -55.93 52.21 -9.99
N ALA A 886 -56.76 51.35 -9.36
CA ALA A 886 -58.24 51.24 -9.45
C ALA A 886 -58.93 50.46 -10.60
N ALA A 887 -59.36 49.23 -10.26
CA ALA A 887 -60.68 48.59 -10.44
C ALA A 887 -61.50 48.80 -11.74
N THR A 888 -61.77 47.72 -12.51
CA THR A 888 -63.06 46.96 -12.58
C THR A 888 -63.14 46.04 -13.81
N ASP A 889 -63.56 44.80 -13.53
CA ASP A 889 -64.12 43.68 -14.32
C ASP A 889 -64.36 43.75 -15.85
N GLY A 890 -64.03 42.64 -16.52
CA GLY A 890 -64.88 42.06 -17.58
C GLY A 890 -64.18 41.42 -18.81
N ASP A 891 -64.05 40.08 -18.79
CA ASP A 891 -63.79 39.07 -19.85
C ASP A 891 -63.96 39.45 -21.34
N ASP A 892 -63.01 39.08 -22.24
CA ASP A 892 -62.93 37.75 -22.90
C ASP A 892 -61.83 37.67 -24.00
N ASP A 893 -61.06 36.56 -23.96
CA ASP A 893 -60.31 35.81 -24.99
C ASP A 893 -59.34 36.48 -26.01
N ALA A 894 -58.03 36.33 -25.76
CA ALA A 894 -57.10 35.47 -26.54
C ALA A 894 -55.61 35.80 -26.28
N SER A 895 -54.86 34.78 -25.87
CA SER A 895 -53.38 34.69 -25.76
C SER A 895 -52.64 35.77 -24.95
N ASP A 896 -52.60 35.62 -23.63
CA ASP A 896 -51.47 36.12 -22.85
C ASP A 896 -51.14 35.10 -21.75
N ALA A 897 -50.24 34.17 -22.08
CA ALA A 897 -49.76 33.18 -21.14
C ALA A 897 -48.78 33.86 -20.18
N SER A 898 -49.20 34.00 -18.92
CA SER A 898 -48.39 34.49 -17.81
C SER A 898 -47.00 33.85 -17.80
N ILE A 899 -45.96 34.70 -17.85
CA ILE A 899 -44.54 34.34 -17.77
C ILE A 899 -44.23 33.51 -16.52
N ASP A 900 -45.05 33.60 -15.46
CA ASP A 900 -44.89 32.82 -14.23
C ASP A 900 -45.39 31.35 -14.34
N ALA A 901 -45.92 30.93 -15.50
CA ALA A 901 -46.33 29.54 -15.74
C ALA A 901 -45.43 28.78 -16.74
N MET A 902 -44.36 29.40 -17.26
CA MET A 902 -43.45 28.76 -18.19
C MET A 902 -42.39 27.94 -17.45
N GLU A 903 -42.25 26.68 -17.83
CA GLU A 903 -41.12 25.84 -17.38
C GLU A 903 -39.81 26.38 -17.99
N ILE A 904 -38.69 26.16 -17.30
CA ILE A 904 -37.37 26.68 -17.70
C ILE A 904 -36.99 26.25 -19.12
N ASP A 905 -37.43 25.06 -19.54
CA ASP A 905 -37.22 24.54 -20.90
C ASP A 905 -37.89 25.41 -21.98
N ASP A 906 -39.05 26.00 -21.71
CA ASP A 906 -39.77 26.85 -22.67
C ASP A 906 -39.11 28.24 -22.80
N LEU A 907 -38.54 28.75 -21.70
CA LEU A 907 -37.79 30.01 -21.65
C LEU A 907 -36.46 29.93 -22.38
N VAL A 908 -35.72 28.84 -22.17
CA VAL A 908 -34.47 28.56 -22.89
C VAL A 908 -34.74 28.37 -24.39
N GLN A 909 -35.89 27.77 -24.74
CA GLN A 909 -36.22 27.55 -26.13
C GLN A 909 -36.76 28.79 -26.85
N ALA A 910 -37.42 29.70 -26.14
CA ALA A 910 -37.72 31.05 -26.64
C ALA A 910 -36.43 31.87 -26.87
N ALA A 911 -35.44 31.75 -25.98
CA ALA A 911 -34.15 32.42 -26.10
C ALA A 911 -33.32 32.00 -27.33
N LEU A 912 -33.38 30.73 -27.69
CA LEU A 912 -32.64 30.19 -28.83
C LEU A 912 -33.34 30.44 -30.17
N ASN A 913 -34.67 30.52 -30.17
CA ASN A 913 -35.46 30.78 -31.38
C ASN A 913 -35.59 32.29 -31.72
N GLY A 914 -35.26 33.18 -30.78
CA GLY A 914 -35.39 34.65 -30.91
C GLY A 914 -34.32 35.34 -31.76
N ASN A 915 -33.60 34.62 -32.63
CA ASN A 915 -32.57 35.21 -33.50
C ASN A 915 -33.07 35.34 -34.95
N PRO A 916 -33.73 36.45 -35.33
CA PRO A 916 -34.04 36.69 -36.73
C PRO A 916 -32.79 37.28 -37.39
N ASP A 917 -31.99 36.45 -38.05
CA ASP A 917 -31.33 36.79 -39.32
C ASP A 917 -30.50 35.61 -39.82
N HIS A 918 -31.12 34.75 -40.62
CA HIS A 918 -30.47 34.10 -41.76
C HIS A 918 -31.52 33.60 -42.76
N GLU A 919 -32.20 34.53 -43.44
CA GLU A 919 -32.77 34.30 -44.76
C GLU A 919 -32.64 35.58 -45.61
N ARG A 920 -31.61 35.64 -46.47
CA ARG A 920 -31.70 36.04 -47.90
C ARG A 920 -30.32 36.09 -48.58
N ASP A 921 -30.29 35.42 -49.72
CA ASP A 921 -29.31 35.32 -50.82
C ASP A 921 -27.97 34.58 -50.58
#